data_AF-A0A1S3TKC0-F1
#
_entry.id   AF-A0A1S3TKC0-F1
#
_cell.length_a   1.000
_cell.length_b   1.000
_cell.length_c   1.000
_cell.angle_alpha   90.00
_cell.angle_beta   90.00
_cell.angle_gamma   90.00
#
_symmetry.space_group_name_H-M   'P 1'
#
loop_
_entity.id
_entity.type
_entity.pdbx_description
1 polymer ?
#
loop_
_entity_poly.entity_id
_entity_poly.type
_entity_poly.pdbx_seq_one_letter_code
_entity_poly.pdbx_strand_id
1 'polypeptide(L)'
;MWIMDIPEVEENLFAPSDAKLHGEMCKSLSAIHCKILLLFPSLEAARPRSKSGIQALCSLHVALEKTKNVLRHCSESSKLYLAITADSVLLKFEKAKCALEDSLNGVKDIVPQSIGCQIDEIVNELANTVFALDPSEKQVGDDLIALLQKGRKLNDSNDSSELECFHLAATTVGITSSRAALAERRSLRKLIERARAEDDKRKESIIAYLLHLMRKYSKLFRSEFSDDNDSQGSQPCSPTVQRSLEDGITGGHCHVFDRQLSKLSSFNFKPSNRESGQMLVLPEELRCPISLQLMSDPVIIASGQTYERVCIEKWFRDGHKTCPKTQQKLSHLSLTPNYCVKGLVASWCEQNGVPIPEGPPESLDFNYWRLALSDTESTNSRSANSVGSCKLKGIKVVPVEESGISEEMRGNAAEDLSAQEEEDHERYLSFLKVLSEGNNWKRKYKVVEQLRLLLRDDEEARIFMGANGFVDALMQFLQSAVHEGNVMALENGAMALFNLAVNNNRNKEMMISAGILSLLEEMISKTSSHGCVAALYLNLSCLEEAKDVIGTSQAVQFLIQILHAKTEVQCKIDSLHALYNISTLSSNIPHLLSSGIIGSLQSLLVGQDDCSFTEKCLAVLINLAVSPAGREQMILAPALISALASTLDTGKLTEQEQAASCLLILCNRSEECCEMVLQEGVIPALVSLSVNGTSRGREKAQKLLTVFREQRQRDHSPVETNQCEPESSDFSMPPPETKPLCKSISRRKVVGKAFRFLWKSKSYSVYQC
;
A
#
# COMPACT_ATOMS: atom_id res chain seq x y z
N MET A 1 -19.56 44.41 3.11
CA MET A 1 -20.39 43.20 3.23
C MET A 1 -19.40 42.09 3.49
N TRP A 2 -19.17 41.81 4.76
CA TRP A 2 -18.15 40.87 5.22
C TRP A 2 -18.81 40.10 6.36
N ILE A 3 -19.16 38.86 6.07
CA ILE A 3 -19.57 37.83 7.02
C ILE A 3 -18.75 36.65 6.54
N MET A 4 -17.78 36.20 7.32
CA MET A 4 -17.25 34.86 7.17
C MET A 4 -18.26 33.95 7.87
N ASP A 5 -18.95 33.10 7.11
CA ASP A 5 -19.90 32.17 7.70
C ASP A 5 -19.14 31.15 8.55
N ILE A 6 -19.51 31.05 9.82
CA ILE A 6 -18.77 30.31 10.86
C ILE A 6 -18.42 28.86 10.45
N PRO A 7 -19.25 28.10 9.72
CA PRO A 7 -18.88 26.77 9.22
C PRO A 7 -17.63 26.72 8.33
N GLU A 8 -17.37 27.75 7.51
CA GLU A 8 -16.16 27.79 6.66
C GLU A 8 -14.87 27.88 7.49
N VAL A 9 -14.96 28.38 8.73
CA VAL A 9 -13.82 28.47 9.65
C VAL A 9 -13.46 27.09 10.19
N GLU A 10 -14.45 26.26 10.55
CA GLU A 10 -14.20 24.91 11.10
C GLU A 10 -13.63 23.94 10.04
N GLU A 11 -14.12 23.98 8.79
CA GLU A 11 -13.55 23.15 7.70
C GLU A 11 -12.13 23.56 7.24
N ASN A 12 -11.62 24.71 7.70
CA ASN A 12 -10.31 25.26 7.30
C ASN A 12 -9.22 25.20 8.40
N LEU A 13 -9.49 24.59 9.56
CA LEU A 13 -8.51 24.49 10.65
C LEU A 13 -7.38 23.50 10.30
N PHE A 14 -6.17 24.02 10.08
CA PHE A 14 -4.97 23.22 9.83
C PHE A 14 -4.65 22.35 11.06
N ALA A 15 -4.94 21.04 10.98
CA ALA A 15 -4.63 20.13 12.06
C ALA A 15 -3.10 19.95 12.14
N PRO A 16 -2.46 20.07 13.32
CA PRO A 16 -1.01 19.95 13.42
C PRO A 16 -0.42 18.57 13.07
N SER A 17 -1.29 17.59 12.81
CA SER A 17 -0.98 16.28 12.21
C SER A 17 -0.59 16.34 10.74
N ASP A 18 -0.95 17.41 10.03
CA ASP A 18 -0.99 17.41 8.57
C ASP A 18 0.33 17.88 7.94
N ALA A 19 1.24 18.40 8.75
CA ALA A 19 2.60 18.78 8.34
C ALA A 19 3.44 17.55 8.01
N LYS A 20 4.00 17.49 6.80
CA LYS A 20 4.84 16.38 6.34
C LYS A 20 6.27 16.40 6.88
N LEU A 21 6.73 17.58 7.33
CA LEU A 21 8.07 17.90 7.85
C LEU A 21 7.95 19.20 8.67
N HIS A 22 8.93 19.52 9.53
CA HIS A 22 8.96 20.73 10.37
C HIS A 22 7.78 20.81 11.38
N GLY A 23 7.42 19.66 11.96
CA GLY A 23 6.18 19.46 12.72
C GLY A 23 5.99 20.38 13.93
N GLU A 24 7.01 20.58 14.76
CA GLU A 24 6.91 21.42 15.97
C GLU A 24 6.74 22.92 15.65
N MET A 25 7.34 23.38 14.56
CA MET A 25 7.13 24.74 14.05
C MET A 25 5.67 24.90 13.58
N CYS A 26 5.16 23.93 12.82
CA CYS A 26 3.78 23.93 12.34
C CYS A 26 2.76 23.88 13.48
N LYS A 27 2.99 23.07 14.52
CA LYS A 27 2.19 23.02 15.76
C LYS A 27 2.10 24.38 16.43
N SER A 28 3.25 24.99 16.68
CA SER A 28 3.35 26.28 17.39
C SER A 28 2.65 27.41 16.62
N LEU A 29 2.92 27.53 15.32
CA LEU A 29 2.32 28.58 14.49
C LEU A 29 0.82 28.34 14.23
N SER A 30 0.36 27.09 14.08
CA SER A 30 -1.07 26.77 13.94
C SER A 30 -1.85 27.10 15.22
N ALA A 31 -1.32 26.74 16.40
CA ALA A 31 -1.96 27.07 17.68
C ALA A 31 -2.19 28.58 17.86
N ILE A 32 -1.20 29.40 17.51
CA ILE A 32 -1.30 30.87 17.53
C ILE A 32 -2.30 31.37 16.48
N HIS A 33 -2.23 30.87 15.24
CA HIS A 33 -3.16 31.22 14.16
C HIS A 33 -4.63 30.97 14.56
N CYS A 34 -4.92 29.81 15.16
CA CYS A 34 -6.24 29.46 15.66
C CYS A 34 -6.71 30.37 16.82
N LYS A 35 -5.81 30.73 17.76
CA LYS A 35 -6.12 31.71 18.82
C LYS A 35 -6.49 33.08 18.25
N ILE A 36 -5.79 33.54 17.21
CA ILE A 36 -6.09 34.83 16.56
C ILE A 36 -7.44 34.77 15.82
N LEU A 37 -7.75 33.67 15.12
CA LEU A 37 -9.06 33.49 14.47
C LEU A 37 -10.22 33.55 15.47
N LEU A 38 -10.06 32.99 16.68
CA LEU A 38 -11.06 33.06 17.75
C LEU A 38 -11.31 34.49 18.29
N LEU A 39 -10.42 35.46 18.01
CA LEU A 39 -10.65 36.87 18.35
C LEU A 39 -11.52 37.62 17.32
N PHE A 40 -11.69 37.11 16.08
CA PHE A 40 -12.40 37.85 15.03
C PHE A 40 -13.83 38.26 15.39
N PRO A 41 -14.69 37.41 15.99
CA PRO A 41 -16.03 37.83 16.42
C PRO A 41 -16.03 39.02 17.38
N SER A 42 -15.03 39.10 18.27
CA SER A 42 -14.84 40.22 19.20
C SER A 42 -14.34 41.49 18.49
N LEU A 43 -13.41 41.33 17.53
CA LEU A 43 -12.90 42.44 16.70
C LEU A 43 -13.98 43.04 15.81
N GLU A 44 -14.83 42.21 15.20
CA GLU A 44 -15.97 42.66 14.39
C GLU A 44 -17.04 43.34 15.25
N ALA A 45 -17.32 42.83 16.45
CA ALA A 45 -18.23 43.46 17.40
C ALA A 45 -17.75 44.86 17.86
N ALA A 46 -16.43 45.06 18.00
CA ALA A 46 -15.83 46.35 18.33
C ALA A 46 -15.95 47.41 17.21
N ARG A 47 -16.25 47.01 15.97
CA ARG A 47 -16.46 47.86 14.78
C ARG A 47 -15.45 49.02 14.60
N PRO A 48 -14.13 48.74 14.36
CA PRO A 48 -13.13 49.79 14.04
C PRO A 48 -13.42 50.55 12.73
N ARG A 49 -14.32 51.53 12.76
CA ARG A 49 -14.77 52.31 11.59
C ARG A 49 -13.87 53.49 11.20
N SER A 50 -12.74 53.68 11.89
CA SER A 50 -11.71 54.64 11.49
C SER A 50 -10.92 54.13 10.29
N LYS A 51 -10.38 55.04 9.46
CA LYS A 51 -9.53 54.66 8.32
C LYS A 51 -8.30 53.84 8.77
N SER A 52 -7.72 54.19 9.92
CA SER A 52 -6.64 53.44 10.55
C SER A 52 -7.08 52.06 11.06
N GLY A 53 -8.26 51.95 11.67
CA GLY A 53 -8.80 50.68 12.17
C GLY A 53 -9.05 49.67 11.06
N ILE A 54 -9.66 50.11 9.95
CA ILE A 54 -9.85 49.29 8.76
C ILE A 54 -8.50 48.86 8.19
N GLN A 55 -7.53 49.78 8.10
CA GLN A 55 -6.18 49.47 7.58
C GLN A 55 -5.42 48.46 8.47
N ALA A 56 -5.53 48.58 9.80
CA ALA A 56 -4.91 47.63 10.74
C ALA A 56 -5.52 46.22 10.63
N LEU A 57 -6.85 46.12 10.57
CA LEU A 57 -7.54 44.84 10.36
C LEU A 57 -7.18 44.20 9.00
N CYS A 58 -7.07 45.00 7.93
CA CYS A 58 -6.59 44.50 6.63
C CYS A 58 -5.15 43.96 6.71
N SER A 59 -4.24 44.65 7.43
CA SER A 59 -2.87 44.15 7.66
C SER A 59 -2.87 42.82 8.43
N LEU A 60 -3.70 42.69 9.46
CA LEU A 60 -3.83 41.45 10.25
C LEU A 60 -4.35 40.29 9.39
N HIS A 61 -5.38 40.53 8.57
CA HIS A 61 -5.91 39.52 7.65
C HIS A 61 -4.86 39.07 6.61
N VAL A 62 -4.05 40.00 6.08
CA VAL A 62 -2.93 39.69 5.17
C VAL A 62 -1.81 38.91 5.89
N ALA A 63 -1.54 39.18 7.17
CA ALA A 63 -0.58 38.41 7.97
C ALA A 63 -1.08 36.98 8.26
N LEU A 64 -2.37 36.81 8.51
CA LEU A 64 -3.02 35.51 8.71
C LEU A 64 -3.03 34.67 7.43
N GLU A 65 -3.42 35.23 6.27
CA GLU A 65 -3.40 34.44 5.03
C GLU A 65 -1.97 34.09 4.60
N LYS A 66 -0.96 34.94 4.88
CA LYS A 66 0.46 34.55 4.76
C LYS A 66 0.80 33.37 5.67
N THR A 67 0.36 33.40 6.93
CA THR A 67 0.55 32.32 7.91
C THR A 67 -0.10 31.01 7.45
N LYS A 68 -1.36 31.06 6.98
CA LYS A 68 -2.08 29.92 6.41
C LYS A 68 -1.34 29.31 5.22
N ASN A 69 -0.77 30.13 4.34
CA ASN A 69 0.01 29.65 3.20
C ASN A 69 1.39 29.08 3.58
N VAL A 70 2.02 29.55 4.67
CA VAL A 70 3.24 28.92 5.22
C VAL A 70 2.93 27.54 5.80
N LEU A 71 1.84 27.39 6.57
CA LEU A 71 1.39 26.09 7.09
C LEU A 71 1.03 25.12 5.95
N ARG A 72 0.21 25.57 4.97
CA ARG A 72 -0.16 24.81 3.75
C ARG A 72 1.06 24.34 2.94
N HIS A 73 2.13 25.13 2.89
CA HIS A 73 3.38 24.73 2.22
C HIS A 73 4.02 23.50 2.88
N CYS A 74 3.97 23.39 4.21
CA CYS A 74 4.51 22.25 4.97
C CYS A 74 3.64 20.98 4.93
N SER A 75 2.34 21.08 4.62
CA SER A 75 1.48 19.90 4.40
C SER A 75 1.41 19.45 2.94
N GLU A 76 1.38 20.36 1.97
CA GLU A 76 1.20 19.98 0.56
C GLU A 76 2.49 19.50 -0.12
N SER A 77 3.65 20.07 0.20
CA SER A 77 4.89 19.91 -0.59
C SER A 77 5.53 18.51 -0.46
N SER A 78 6.60 18.26 -1.21
CA SER A 78 7.45 17.06 -1.03
C SER A 78 8.25 17.14 0.27
N LYS A 79 8.42 16.01 0.97
CA LYS A 79 9.30 15.89 2.14
C LYS A 79 10.75 16.20 1.81
N LEU A 80 11.28 15.59 0.74
CA LEU A 80 12.66 15.80 0.28
C LEU A 80 12.91 17.28 -0.08
N TYR A 81 11.95 17.93 -0.73
CA TYR A 81 12.02 19.36 -1.04
C TYR A 81 11.94 20.25 0.22
N LEU A 82 11.08 19.90 1.20
CA LEU A 82 10.99 20.62 2.47
C LEU A 82 12.26 20.48 3.33
N ALA A 83 12.99 19.36 3.22
CA ALA A 83 14.29 19.18 3.85
C ALA A 83 15.35 20.08 3.17
N ILE A 84 15.49 19.99 1.85
CA ILE A 84 16.42 20.85 1.06
C ILE A 84 16.15 22.35 1.24
N THR A 85 14.89 22.73 1.50
CA THR A 85 14.50 24.15 1.68
C THR A 85 14.31 24.56 3.15
N ALA A 86 14.75 23.76 4.12
CA ALA A 86 14.51 23.96 5.55
C ALA A 86 14.83 25.38 6.07
N ASP A 87 16.01 25.94 5.78
CA ASP A 87 16.36 27.30 6.23
C ASP A 87 15.49 28.39 5.57
N SER A 88 15.00 28.16 4.36
CA SER A 88 14.03 29.03 3.68
C SER A 88 12.63 28.91 4.28
N VAL A 89 12.25 27.72 4.75
CA VAL A 89 11.01 27.50 5.52
C VAL A 89 11.12 28.22 6.87
N LEU A 90 12.19 28.06 7.63
CA LEU A 90 12.41 28.78 8.90
C LEU A 90 12.30 30.30 8.73
N LEU A 91 12.93 30.86 7.70
CA LEU A 91 12.84 32.29 7.39
C LEU A 91 11.41 32.75 7.03
N LYS A 92 10.54 31.87 6.50
CA LYS A 92 9.12 32.17 6.27
C LYS A 92 8.33 32.15 7.58
N PHE A 93 8.63 31.25 8.50
CA PHE A 93 7.99 31.19 9.84
C PHE A 93 8.29 32.44 10.66
N GLU A 94 9.56 32.86 10.77
CA GLU A 94 9.95 34.09 11.48
C GLU A 94 9.33 35.34 10.82
N LYS A 95 9.27 35.41 9.48
CA LYS A 95 8.57 36.50 8.77
C LYS A 95 7.05 36.51 9.00
N ALA A 96 6.43 35.34 9.18
CA ALA A 96 5.02 35.24 9.54
C ALA A 96 4.77 35.72 10.98
N LYS A 97 5.62 35.31 11.93
CA LYS A 97 5.61 35.79 13.32
C LYS A 97 5.67 37.32 13.41
N CYS A 98 6.71 37.95 12.85
CA CYS A 98 6.84 39.40 12.92
C CYS A 98 5.63 40.12 12.28
N ALA A 99 5.11 39.60 11.16
CA ALA A 99 3.93 40.18 10.51
C ALA A 99 2.65 40.05 11.36
N LEU A 100 2.49 38.97 12.14
CA LEU A 100 1.40 38.84 13.12
C LEU A 100 1.62 39.78 14.31
N GLU A 101 2.83 39.87 14.86
CA GLU A 101 3.18 40.79 15.97
C GLU A 101 2.91 42.25 15.60
N ASP A 102 3.43 42.72 14.45
CA ASP A 102 3.24 44.10 13.96
C ASP A 102 1.76 44.43 13.75
N SER A 103 1.00 43.50 13.16
CA SER A 103 -0.42 43.74 12.82
C SER A 103 -1.36 43.61 14.02
N LEU A 104 -1.07 42.72 14.97
CA LEU A 104 -1.79 42.63 16.25
C LEU A 104 -1.59 43.89 17.09
N ASN A 105 -0.34 44.37 17.22
CA ASN A 105 -0.06 45.65 17.90
C ASN A 105 -0.78 46.83 17.21
N GLY A 106 -0.80 46.86 15.87
CA GLY A 106 -1.56 47.87 15.12
C GLY A 106 -3.08 47.84 15.31
N VAL A 107 -3.65 46.69 15.73
CA VAL A 107 -5.08 46.55 16.06
C VAL A 107 -5.35 46.87 17.54
N LYS A 108 -4.42 46.53 18.44
CA LYS A 108 -4.51 46.74 19.90
C LYS A 108 -4.89 48.18 20.27
N ASP A 109 -4.24 49.17 19.66
CA ASP A 109 -4.44 50.60 19.94
C ASP A 109 -5.83 51.14 19.51
N ILE A 110 -6.66 50.31 18.87
CA ILE A 110 -7.92 50.69 18.23
C ILE A 110 -9.13 49.94 18.82
N VAL A 111 -8.90 48.95 19.69
CA VAL A 111 -9.95 48.11 20.29
C VAL A 111 -10.18 48.40 21.78
N PRO A 112 -11.35 48.05 22.36
CA PRO A 112 -11.59 48.12 23.80
C PRO A 112 -10.53 47.36 24.61
N GLN A 113 -10.19 47.90 25.78
CA GLN A 113 -9.09 47.40 26.63
C GLN A 113 -9.19 45.89 26.96
N SER A 114 -10.40 45.33 27.09
CA SER A 114 -10.62 43.90 27.29
C SER A 114 -10.11 43.03 26.13
N ILE A 115 -10.24 43.50 24.89
CA ILE A 115 -9.69 42.84 23.70
C ILE A 115 -8.20 43.17 23.58
N GLY A 116 -7.79 44.39 23.92
CA GLY A 116 -6.37 44.79 23.97
C GLY A 116 -5.52 43.88 24.88
N CYS A 117 -6.04 43.46 26.02
CA CYS A 117 -5.38 42.49 26.90
C CYS A 117 -5.27 41.08 26.27
N GLN A 118 -6.31 40.61 25.59
CA GLN A 118 -6.27 39.32 24.86
C GLN A 118 -5.26 39.34 23.69
N ILE A 119 -5.14 40.49 23.02
CA ILE A 119 -4.10 40.71 22.00
C ILE A 119 -2.71 40.71 22.65
N ASP A 120 -2.52 41.37 23.80
CA ASP A 120 -1.24 41.34 24.53
C ASP A 120 -0.84 39.92 24.94
N GLU A 121 -1.77 39.08 25.40
CA GLU A 121 -1.50 37.68 25.73
C GLU A 121 -0.95 36.91 24.51
N ILE A 122 -1.57 37.06 23.33
CA ILE A 122 -1.11 36.41 22.09
C ILE A 122 0.21 37.01 21.58
N VAL A 123 0.41 38.33 21.67
CA VAL A 123 1.67 38.99 21.26
C VAL A 123 2.83 38.55 22.15
N ASN A 124 2.61 38.37 23.46
CA ASN A 124 3.62 37.81 24.35
C ASN A 124 3.89 36.32 24.06
N GLU A 125 2.88 35.54 23.69
CA GLU A 125 3.07 34.14 23.27
C GLU A 125 3.86 34.02 21.94
N LEU A 126 3.54 34.86 20.95
CA LEU A 126 4.33 35.03 19.71
C LEU A 126 5.79 35.36 20.02
N ALA A 127 6.03 36.42 20.81
CA ALA A 127 7.37 36.90 21.11
C ALA A 127 8.26 35.81 21.75
N ASN A 128 7.69 35.05 22.71
CA ASN A 128 8.37 33.94 23.39
C ASN A 128 8.49 32.66 22.54
N THR A 129 7.72 32.50 21.47
CA THR A 129 7.83 31.35 20.56
C THR A 129 9.09 31.47 19.72
N VAL A 130 9.99 30.47 19.82
CA VAL A 130 11.21 30.37 19.00
C VAL A 130 11.05 29.23 18.01
N PHE A 131 11.19 29.50 16.72
CA PHE A 131 11.18 28.46 15.70
C PHE A 131 12.58 27.85 15.56
N ALA A 132 12.65 26.53 15.51
CA ALA A 132 13.88 25.78 15.30
C ALA A 132 13.57 24.57 14.41
N LEU A 133 14.47 24.29 13.48
CA LEU A 133 14.43 23.10 12.63
C LEU A 133 14.83 21.87 13.45
N ASP A 134 14.24 20.71 13.16
CA ASP A 134 14.73 19.46 13.73
C ASP A 134 16.14 19.15 13.17
N PRO A 135 17.14 18.79 14.01
CA PRO A 135 18.50 18.53 13.55
C PRO A 135 18.61 17.38 12.54
N SER A 136 17.74 16.37 12.60
CA SER A 136 17.72 15.25 11.66
C SER A 136 17.03 15.61 10.35
N GLU A 137 15.90 16.34 10.40
CA GLU A 137 15.25 16.87 9.19
C GLU A 137 16.19 17.84 8.43
N LYS A 138 16.97 18.65 9.17
CA LYS A 138 18.00 19.51 8.58
C LYS A 138 19.18 18.73 7.98
N GLN A 139 19.76 17.77 8.71
CA GLN A 139 20.88 16.97 8.20
C GLN A 139 20.52 16.26 6.89
N VAL A 140 19.30 15.72 6.77
CA VAL A 140 18.80 15.15 5.51
C VAL A 140 18.75 16.20 4.38
N GLY A 141 18.34 17.43 4.69
CA GLY A 141 18.39 18.54 3.74
C GLY A 141 19.81 18.83 3.24
N ASP A 142 20.77 18.93 4.15
CA ASP A 142 22.17 19.19 3.84
C ASP A 142 22.82 18.02 3.05
N ASP A 143 22.49 16.77 3.39
CA ASP A 143 22.94 15.57 2.67
C ASP A 143 22.39 15.52 1.23
N LEU A 144 21.10 15.84 1.05
CA LEU A 144 20.45 15.93 -0.27
C LEU A 144 21.00 17.10 -1.10
N ILE A 145 21.36 18.23 -0.46
CA ILE A 145 22.07 19.34 -1.12
C ILE A 145 23.45 18.89 -1.58
N ALA A 146 24.18 18.12 -0.79
CA ALA A 146 25.47 17.56 -1.20
C ALA A 146 25.35 16.60 -2.39
N LEU A 147 24.27 15.80 -2.48
CA LEU A 147 23.96 15.00 -3.67
C LEU A 147 23.64 15.87 -4.90
N LEU A 148 22.76 16.87 -4.76
CA LEU A 148 22.44 17.87 -5.79
C LEU A 148 23.67 18.62 -6.34
N GLN A 149 24.74 18.73 -5.56
CA GLN A 149 26.02 19.33 -5.98
C GLN A 149 26.98 18.32 -6.62
N LYS A 150 26.95 17.05 -6.20
CA LYS A 150 27.72 15.95 -6.82
C LYS A 150 27.17 15.58 -8.21
N GLY A 151 25.85 15.44 -8.34
CA GLY A 151 25.19 14.99 -9.58
C GLY A 151 25.43 15.89 -10.80
N ARG A 152 25.81 17.17 -10.60
CA ARG A 152 26.15 18.10 -11.69
C ARG A 152 27.58 17.96 -12.24
N LYS A 153 28.35 16.95 -11.82
CA LYS A 153 29.79 16.85 -12.10
C LYS A 153 30.29 15.50 -12.64
N LEU A 154 29.46 14.46 -12.71
CA LEU A 154 29.91 13.13 -13.09
C LEU A 154 28.99 12.45 -14.10
N ASN A 155 29.48 12.35 -15.33
CA ASN A 155 29.41 11.07 -16.02
C ASN A 155 30.44 10.12 -15.37
N ASP A 156 30.13 8.82 -15.39
CA ASP A 156 30.92 7.68 -14.88
C ASP A 156 31.15 7.52 -13.34
N SER A 157 30.84 6.28 -12.90
CA SER A 157 31.60 5.45 -11.94
C SER A 157 31.32 5.45 -10.42
N ASN A 158 30.33 6.16 -9.85
CA ASN A 158 30.13 6.14 -8.37
C ASN A 158 28.67 5.99 -7.87
N ASP A 159 27.86 5.18 -8.56
CA ASP A 159 26.43 4.97 -8.23
C ASP A 159 26.14 4.47 -6.81
N SER A 160 27.05 3.69 -6.19
CA SER A 160 26.78 3.04 -4.89
C SER A 160 26.77 4.02 -3.71
N SER A 161 27.57 5.10 -3.76
CA SER A 161 27.57 6.10 -2.69
C SER A 161 26.43 7.11 -2.83
N GLU A 162 25.98 7.38 -4.07
CA GLU A 162 24.75 8.14 -4.32
C GLU A 162 23.51 7.36 -3.85
N LEU A 163 23.46 6.06 -4.12
CA LEU A 163 22.44 5.10 -3.68
C LEU A 163 22.26 5.10 -2.14
N GLU A 164 23.34 4.88 -1.40
CA GLU A 164 23.30 4.77 0.07
C GLU A 164 22.89 6.09 0.74
N CYS A 165 23.49 7.21 0.33
CA CYS A 165 23.13 8.53 0.86
C CYS A 165 21.66 8.88 0.58
N PHE A 166 21.17 8.64 -0.64
CA PHE A 166 19.77 8.91 -0.98
C PHE A 166 18.80 8.01 -0.23
N HIS A 167 19.13 6.73 -0.05
CA HIS A 167 18.31 5.79 0.71
C HIS A 167 18.20 6.16 2.19
N LEU A 168 19.31 6.56 2.81
CA LEU A 168 19.34 7.01 4.21
C LEU A 168 18.52 8.31 4.37
N ALA A 169 18.69 9.28 3.46
CA ALA A 169 17.92 10.52 3.43
C ALA A 169 16.40 10.25 3.34
N ALA A 170 15.98 9.45 2.36
CA ALA A 170 14.57 9.09 2.15
C ALA A 170 13.98 8.32 3.34
N THR A 171 14.72 7.35 3.88
CA THR A 171 14.34 6.57 5.08
C THR A 171 14.14 7.48 6.30
N THR A 172 15.05 8.42 6.52
CA THR A 172 15.04 9.31 7.70
C THR A 172 13.85 10.26 7.70
N VAL A 173 13.41 10.78 6.54
CA VAL A 173 12.15 11.54 6.44
C VAL A 173 10.90 10.64 6.38
N GLY A 174 11.02 9.33 6.57
CA GLY A 174 9.89 8.41 6.56
C GLY A 174 9.30 8.17 5.16
N ILE A 175 10.16 7.95 4.18
CA ILE A 175 9.84 7.37 2.86
C ILE A 175 10.43 5.96 2.84
N THR A 176 9.75 5.03 3.54
CA THR A 176 10.26 3.68 3.83
C THR A 176 9.54 2.55 3.09
N SER A 177 8.43 2.85 2.39
CA SER A 177 7.66 1.87 1.62
C SER A 177 7.27 2.39 0.24
N SER A 178 6.87 1.47 -0.64
CA SER A 178 6.42 1.75 -2.00
C SER A 178 5.27 2.77 -2.02
N ARG A 179 4.32 2.63 -1.08
CA ARG A 179 3.22 3.58 -0.88
C ARG A 179 3.72 4.99 -0.55
N ALA A 180 4.69 5.12 0.35
CA ALA A 180 5.28 6.41 0.71
C ALA A 180 6.06 7.03 -0.46
N ALA A 181 6.84 6.23 -1.19
CA ALA A 181 7.60 6.68 -2.35
C ALA A 181 6.70 7.17 -3.50
N LEU A 182 5.57 6.51 -3.74
CA LEU A 182 4.56 6.95 -4.71
C LEU A 182 3.87 8.25 -4.28
N ALA A 183 3.56 8.43 -2.98
CA ALA A 183 2.99 9.66 -2.45
C ALA A 183 3.96 10.85 -2.56
N GLU A 184 5.26 10.61 -2.34
CA GLU A 184 6.30 11.62 -2.52
C GLU A 184 6.50 11.99 -3.99
N ARG A 185 6.59 11.01 -4.91
CA ARG A 185 6.64 11.25 -6.37
C ARG A 185 5.45 12.09 -6.85
N ARG A 186 4.24 11.82 -6.37
CA ARG A 186 3.03 12.62 -6.67
C ARG A 186 3.13 14.05 -6.10
N SER A 187 3.76 14.22 -4.94
CA SER A 187 4.01 15.55 -4.34
C SER A 187 5.05 16.35 -5.13
N LEU A 188 6.13 15.71 -5.59
CA LEU A 188 7.13 16.31 -6.48
C LEU A 188 6.54 16.71 -7.84
N ARG A 189 5.77 15.84 -8.52
CA ARG A 189 5.09 16.18 -9.78
C ARG A 189 4.12 17.37 -9.63
N LYS A 190 3.40 17.50 -8.51
CA LYS A 190 2.56 18.70 -8.24
C LYS A 190 3.39 19.97 -8.04
N LEU A 191 4.63 19.85 -7.58
CA LEU A 191 5.50 20.99 -7.28
C LEU A 191 6.27 21.48 -8.50
N ILE A 192 6.63 20.61 -9.45
CA ILE A 192 7.30 21.01 -10.70
C ILE A 192 6.38 21.83 -11.60
N GLU A 193 5.10 21.43 -11.72
CA GLU A 193 4.10 22.18 -12.49
C GLU A 193 3.81 23.57 -11.87
N ARG A 194 3.84 23.67 -10.53
CA ARG A 194 3.81 24.98 -9.85
C ARG A 194 5.08 25.80 -10.15
N ALA A 195 6.26 25.19 -10.16
CA ALA A 195 7.51 25.89 -10.50
C ALA A 195 7.51 26.44 -11.93
N ARG A 196 7.02 25.65 -12.90
CA ARG A 196 6.84 26.04 -14.31
C ARG A 196 5.87 27.21 -14.47
N ALA A 197 4.73 27.17 -13.78
CA ALA A 197 3.75 28.26 -13.76
C ALA A 197 4.28 29.55 -13.08
N GLU A 198 5.35 29.45 -12.27
CA GLU A 198 6.02 30.55 -11.58
C GLU A 198 7.30 31.05 -12.31
N ASP A 199 7.72 30.40 -13.41
CA ASP A 199 9.03 30.55 -14.09
C ASP A 199 10.27 30.38 -13.16
N ASP A 200 10.11 29.67 -12.02
CA ASP A 200 11.22 29.40 -11.11
C ASP A 200 12.05 28.18 -11.56
N LYS A 201 12.94 28.45 -12.53
CA LYS A 201 13.86 27.47 -13.12
C LYS A 201 14.82 26.84 -12.11
N ARG A 202 15.11 27.52 -10.99
CA ARG A 202 15.94 26.97 -9.90
C ARG A 202 15.16 25.91 -9.13
N LYS A 203 13.92 26.21 -8.75
CA LYS A 203 12.99 25.27 -8.10
C LYS A 203 12.66 24.08 -9.00
N GLU A 204 12.37 24.32 -10.28
CA GLU A 204 12.17 23.26 -11.27
C GLU A 204 13.36 22.31 -11.34
N SER A 205 14.58 22.82 -11.51
CA SER A 205 15.81 22.01 -11.61
C SER A 205 16.03 21.11 -10.38
N ILE A 206 15.74 21.62 -9.17
CA ILE A 206 15.85 20.85 -7.92
C ILE A 206 14.82 19.72 -7.88
N ILE A 207 13.58 20.01 -8.26
CA ILE A 207 12.48 19.02 -8.23
C ILE A 207 12.69 17.95 -9.31
N ALA A 208 13.20 18.31 -10.48
CA ALA A 208 13.50 17.37 -11.56
C ALA A 208 14.60 16.37 -11.17
N TYR A 209 15.69 16.82 -10.50
CA TYR A 209 16.71 15.90 -9.98
C TYR A 209 16.18 15.01 -8.83
N LEU A 210 15.30 15.51 -7.96
CA LEU A 210 14.62 14.68 -6.97
C LEU A 210 13.71 13.61 -7.62
N LEU A 211 13.02 13.96 -8.70
CA LEU A 211 12.25 13.00 -9.50
C LEU A 211 13.17 11.97 -10.19
N HIS A 212 14.33 12.38 -10.70
CA HIS A 212 15.34 11.48 -11.25
C HIS A 212 15.80 10.46 -10.20
N LEU A 213 16.20 10.88 -8.99
CA LEU A 213 16.59 9.98 -7.91
C LEU A 213 15.44 9.01 -7.52
N MET A 214 14.21 9.52 -7.42
CA MET A 214 13.00 8.72 -7.17
C MET A 214 12.57 7.81 -8.36
N ARG A 215 13.13 8.00 -9.57
CA ARG A 215 13.04 7.05 -10.70
C ARG A 215 14.18 6.02 -10.60
N LYS A 216 15.44 6.48 -10.57
CA LYS A 216 16.68 5.69 -10.53
C LYS A 216 16.69 4.63 -9.42
N TYR A 217 16.26 5.01 -8.21
CA TYR A 217 16.32 4.15 -7.02
C TYR A 217 14.96 3.59 -6.57
N SER A 218 13.96 3.61 -7.47
CA SER A 218 12.59 3.12 -7.24
C SER A 218 12.46 1.65 -6.79
N LYS A 219 13.52 0.85 -6.94
CA LYS A 219 13.59 -0.55 -6.47
C LYS A 219 13.82 -0.68 -4.96
N LEU A 220 14.44 0.30 -4.31
CA LEU A 220 14.80 0.23 -2.87
C LEU A 220 13.58 0.21 -1.96
N PHE A 221 12.52 0.94 -2.33
CA PHE A 221 11.29 1.07 -1.54
C PHE A 221 10.38 -0.17 -1.61
N ARG A 222 10.91 -1.32 -2.06
CA ARG A 222 10.19 -2.60 -2.20
C ARG A 222 10.74 -3.61 -1.19
N SER A 223 10.19 -3.55 0.01
CA SER A 223 10.38 -4.56 1.07
C SER A 223 9.91 -5.95 0.60
N GLU A 224 10.64 -7.01 0.98
CA GLU A 224 10.19 -8.41 0.79
C GLU A 224 9.11 -8.84 1.80
N PHE A 225 8.87 -8.03 2.84
CA PHE A 225 7.71 -8.17 3.73
C PHE A 225 6.59 -7.23 3.29
N SER A 226 5.37 -7.75 3.25
CA SER A 226 4.20 -7.12 2.65
C SER A 226 3.68 -5.87 3.37
N ASP A 227 3.27 -4.87 2.60
CA ASP A 227 2.43 -3.74 3.03
C ASP A 227 0.96 -4.23 3.28
N ASP A 228 0.76 -5.27 4.10
CA ASP A 228 -0.55 -5.87 4.41
C ASP A 228 -1.39 -5.01 5.38
N ASN A 229 -1.56 -3.72 5.05
CA ASN A 229 -2.40 -2.81 5.82
C ASN A 229 -3.01 -1.70 4.96
N ASP A 230 -3.84 -2.09 3.99
CA ASP A 230 -4.83 -1.21 3.34
C ASP A 230 -5.97 -2.06 2.74
N SER A 231 -7.09 -2.21 3.47
CA SER A 231 -8.26 -2.97 2.99
C SER A 231 -9.14 -2.19 2.01
N GLN A 232 -8.61 -1.78 0.85
CA GLN A 232 -9.37 -1.45 -0.37
C GLN A 232 -8.49 -1.58 -1.63
N GLY A 233 -8.78 -2.57 -2.49
CA GLY A 233 -8.19 -2.70 -3.84
C GLY A 233 -6.85 -3.44 -3.90
N SER A 234 -6.90 -4.76 -4.11
CA SER A 234 -5.71 -5.61 -4.30
C SER A 234 -4.91 -5.22 -5.55
N GLN A 235 -3.61 -5.03 -5.42
CA GLN A 235 -2.71 -4.88 -6.57
C GLN A 235 -2.42 -6.25 -7.21
N PRO A 236 -2.58 -6.44 -8.53
CA PRO A 236 -2.27 -7.70 -9.17
C PRO A 236 -0.80 -7.77 -9.62
N CYS A 237 -0.02 -8.67 -9.03
CA CYS A 237 1.36 -8.96 -9.43
C CYS A 237 1.42 -9.87 -10.66
N SER A 238 2.39 -9.67 -11.56
CA SER A 238 2.56 -10.50 -12.76
C SER A 238 3.05 -11.93 -12.43
N PRO A 239 2.47 -12.99 -13.03
CA PRO A 239 3.01 -14.35 -12.92
C PRO A 239 4.41 -14.48 -13.54
N THR A 240 5.26 -15.31 -12.93
CA THR A 240 6.57 -15.71 -13.49
C THR A 240 6.63 -17.23 -13.62
N VAL A 241 6.59 -17.72 -14.86
CA VAL A 241 6.59 -19.14 -15.22
C VAL A 241 7.99 -19.74 -15.04
N GLN A 242 8.16 -20.66 -14.10
CA GLN A 242 9.39 -21.46 -13.92
C GLN A 242 9.03 -22.95 -14.00
N ARG A 243 9.33 -23.58 -15.14
CA ARG A 243 8.90 -24.95 -15.48
C ARG A 243 9.77 -26.01 -14.78
N SER A 244 9.16 -26.99 -14.11
CA SER A 244 9.83 -28.13 -13.47
C SER A 244 9.94 -29.37 -14.39
N LEU A 245 10.56 -30.44 -13.88
CA LEU A 245 10.57 -31.79 -14.46
C LEU A 245 10.46 -32.82 -13.31
N GLU A 246 9.73 -33.91 -13.54
CA GLU A 246 9.37 -34.98 -12.57
C GLU A 246 10.52 -36.04 -12.44
N ASP A 247 10.58 -37.03 -11.54
CA ASP A 247 9.70 -37.61 -10.48
C ASP A 247 10.63 -38.26 -9.40
N GLY A 248 10.28 -38.80 -8.22
CA GLY A 248 9.02 -39.06 -7.48
C GLY A 248 9.26 -40.03 -6.30
N ILE A 249 8.18 -40.50 -5.64
CA ILE A 249 8.06 -41.74 -4.79
C ILE A 249 9.07 -41.87 -3.60
N THR A 250 8.75 -41.98 -2.30
CA THR A 250 7.50 -42.20 -1.51
C THR A 250 7.68 -41.76 -0.05
N GLY A 251 6.62 -41.19 0.56
CA GLY A 251 6.06 -41.53 1.89
C GLY A 251 6.86 -41.39 3.21
N GLY A 252 6.20 -40.81 4.24
CA GLY A 252 6.38 -41.25 5.65
C GLY A 252 6.75 -40.19 6.71
N HIS A 253 5.73 -39.64 7.40
CA HIS A 253 5.73 -39.11 8.78
C HIS A 253 6.99 -38.43 9.39
N CYS A 254 6.87 -37.12 9.60
CA CYS A 254 7.07 -36.38 10.87
C CYS A 254 8.11 -36.88 11.91
N HIS A 255 9.15 -36.06 12.19
CA HIS A 255 9.27 -35.33 13.47
C HIS A 255 10.51 -34.39 13.52
N VAL A 256 10.26 -33.13 13.89
CA VAL A 256 11.02 -32.22 14.81
C VAL A 256 12.57 -32.16 14.76
N PHE A 257 13.07 -30.90 14.69
CA PHE A 257 14.36 -30.36 15.17
C PHE A 257 15.18 -31.24 16.16
N ASP A 258 16.52 -31.31 16.13
CA ASP A 258 17.54 -30.44 15.51
C ASP A 258 18.89 -31.18 15.27
N ARG A 259 19.78 -30.54 14.51
CA ARG A 259 21.26 -30.54 14.65
C ARG A 259 22.13 -31.60 13.94
N GLN A 260 23.28 -31.08 13.49
CA GLN A 260 24.54 -31.75 13.07
C GLN A 260 24.64 -32.41 11.68
N LEU A 261 25.02 -31.56 10.71
CA LEU A 261 26.30 -31.65 10.00
C LEU A 261 27.09 -32.98 10.17
N SER A 262 27.01 -33.89 9.20
CA SER A 262 28.18 -34.57 8.60
C SER A 262 27.82 -35.63 7.55
N LYS A 263 27.83 -35.24 6.25
CA LYS A 263 28.30 -36.04 5.09
C LYS A 263 27.83 -35.39 3.77
N LEU A 264 28.72 -34.60 3.16
CA LEU A 264 28.92 -34.60 1.70
C LEU A 264 30.33 -34.10 1.39
N SER A 265 31.31 -34.80 1.96
CA SER A 265 32.69 -34.76 1.46
C SER A 265 32.75 -35.40 0.07
N SER A 266 33.70 -34.95 -0.76
CA SER A 266 34.05 -35.48 -2.08
C SER A 266 32.95 -35.52 -3.14
N PHE A 267 32.97 -34.51 -4.02
CA PHE A 267 33.03 -34.76 -5.46
C PHE A 267 34.17 -33.95 -6.07
N ASN A 268 34.99 -34.58 -6.91
CA ASN A 268 36.15 -33.95 -7.54
C ASN A 268 35.75 -33.28 -8.85
N PHE A 269 36.06 -32.00 -9.02
CA PHE A 269 36.06 -31.38 -10.35
C PHE A 269 37.36 -31.67 -11.09
N LYS A 270 37.26 -31.94 -12.40
CA LYS A 270 38.37 -31.83 -13.35
C LYS A 270 37.97 -30.86 -14.48
N PRO A 271 38.86 -29.95 -14.93
CA PRO A 271 38.46 -28.79 -15.74
C PRO A 271 38.63 -28.99 -17.25
N SER A 272 37.69 -28.45 -18.03
CA SER A 272 37.80 -27.97 -19.43
C SER A 272 36.40 -27.47 -19.86
N ASN A 273 36.18 -26.36 -20.56
CA ASN A 273 37.10 -25.36 -21.10
C ASN A 273 36.48 -23.94 -21.01
N ARG A 274 37.26 -22.89 -21.31
CA ARG A 274 36.84 -21.48 -21.14
C ARG A 274 36.10 -20.90 -22.36
N GLU A 275 34.96 -20.24 -22.13
CA GLU A 275 34.54 -19.02 -22.85
C GLU A 275 34.12 -17.95 -21.83
N SER A 276 33.99 -16.69 -22.26
CA SER A 276 34.13 -15.52 -21.38
C SER A 276 32.81 -14.91 -20.88
N GLY A 277 32.83 -14.28 -19.70
CA GLY A 277 31.85 -13.25 -19.33
C GLY A 277 30.82 -13.57 -18.22
N GLN A 278 31.10 -14.48 -17.28
CA GLN A 278 30.26 -14.66 -16.09
C GLN A 278 30.84 -13.97 -14.85
N MET A 279 30.01 -13.20 -14.12
CA MET A 279 30.34 -12.72 -12.78
C MET A 279 30.38 -13.89 -11.79
N LEU A 280 31.51 -14.07 -11.10
CA LEU A 280 31.65 -15.07 -10.05
C LEU A 280 30.92 -14.60 -8.77
N VAL A 281 29.80 -15.24 -8.46
CA VAL A 281 29.04 -14.97 -7.23
C VAL A 281 29.77 -15.59 -6.04
N LEU A 282 30.38 -14.75 -5.21
CA LEU A 282 31.07 -15.14 -3.98
C LEU A 282 30.04 -15.72 -2.97
N PRO A 283 30.25 -16.93 -2.40
CA PRO A 283 29.29 -17.59 -1.50
C PRO A 283 29.04 -16.84 -0.19
N GLU A 284 27.78 -16.82 0.27
CA GLU A 284 27.38 -15.99 1.41
C GLU A 284 27.83 -16.56 2.77
N GLU A 285 28.08 -17.86 2.85
CA GLU A 285 28.60 -18.57 4.01
C GLU A 285 30.03 -18.16 4.39
N LEU A 286 30.76 -17.51 3.46
CA LEU A 286 32.13 -17.04 3.65
C LEU A 286 32.22 -15.55 4.01
N ARG A 287 31.09 -14.81 3.98
CA ARG A 287 31.01 -13.40 4.35
C ARG A 287 30.78 -13.21 5.85
N CYS A 288 31.43 -12.21 6.44
CA CYS A 288 31.09 -11.71 7.77
C CYS A 288 29.70 -11.04 7.74
N PRO A 289 28.72 -11.46 8.56
CA PRO A 289 27.39 -10.83 8.55
C PRO A 289 27.32 -9.40 9.11
N ILE A 290 28.46 -8.77 9.45
CA ILE A 290 28.53 -7.35 9.88
C ILE A 290 29.14 -6.48 8.76
N SER A 291 30.24 -6.91 8.14
CA SER A 291 30.94 -6.13 7.10
C SER A 291 30.60 -6.57 5.67
N LEU A 292 29.91 -7.70 5.49
CA LEU A 292 29.60 -8.36 4.22
C LEU A 292 30.84 -8.70 3.36
N GLN A 293 32.03 -8.62 3.95
CA GLN A 293 33.32 -8.96 3.34
C GLN A 293 33.75 -10.38 3.73
N LEU A 294 34.66 -10.95 2.94
CA LEU A 294 35.25 -12.28 3.15
C LEU A 294 36.04 -12.33 4.48
N MET A 295 35.78 -13.32 5.34
CA MET A 295 36.36 -13.39 6.69
C MET A 295 37.84 -13.80 6.69
N SER A 296 38.71 -13.02 7.35
CA SER A 296 40.15 -13.28 7.50
C SER A 296 40.50 -13.93 8.84
N ASP A 297 39.80 -13.60 9.94
CA ASP A 297 39.80 -14.37 11.18
C ASP A 297 38.37 -14.68 11.65
N PRO A 298 37.69 -15.66 11.03
CA PRO A 298 36.34 -16.05 11.40
C PRO A 298 36.29 -16.63 12.82
N VAL A 299 35.42 -16.08 13.66
CA VAL A 299 35.14 -16.50 15.04
C VAL A 299 33.66 -16.80 15.26
N ILE A 300 33.36 -17.84 16.03
CA ILE A 300 32.01 -18.22 16.46
C ILE A 300 31.68 -17.53 17.80
N ILE A 301 30.46 -17.02 17.92
CA ILE A 301 29.90 -16.50 19.18
C ILE A 301 28.87 -17.45 19.79
N ALA A 302 28.38 -17.15 21.01
CA ALA A 302 27.48 -18.01 21.77
C ALA A 302 26.17 -18.44 21.07
N SER A 303 25.74 -17.76 20.00
CA SER A 303 24.60 -18.15 19.16
C SER A 303 24.95 -19.12 18.01
N GLY A 304 26.19 -19.64 17.96
CA GLY A 304 26.68 -20.52 16.89
C GLY A 304 26.98 -19.83 15.54
N GLN A 305 26.75 -18.51 15.44
CA GLN A 305 27.01 -17.74 14.22
C GLN A 305 28.47 -17.32 14.15
N THR A 306 29.02 -17.27 12.93
CA THR A 306 30.43 -16.92 12.66
C THR A 306 30.54 -15.50 12.08
N TYR A 307 31.56 -14.76 12.51
CA TYR A 307 31.83 -13.37 12.14
C TYR A 307 33.32 -13.12 11.98
N GLU A 308 33.70 -12.06 11.26
CA GLU A 308 35.05 -11.51 11.35
C GLU A 308 35.31 -10.96 12.77
N ARG A 309 36.45 -11.35 13.37
CA ARG A 309 36.83 -11.00 14.76
C ARG A 309 36.70 -9.52 15.03
N VAL A 310 37.36 -8.67 14.23
CA VAL A 310 37.44 -7.23 14.53
C VAL A 310 36.06 -6.55 14.46
N CYS A 311 35.15 -7.08 13.64
CA CYS A 311 33.78 -6.58 13.55
C CYS A 311 32.95 -6.93 14.79
N ILE A 312 33.02 -8.18 15.26
CA ILE A 312 32.22 -8.62 16.42
C ILE A 312 32.82 -8.16 17.75
N GLU A 313 34.14 -8.01 17.85
CA GLU A 313 34.80 -7.37 18.99
C GLU A 313 34.44 -5.88 19.11
N LYS A 314 34.30 -5.16 17.97
CA LYS A 314 33.77 -3.79 17.98
C LYS A 314 32.32 -3.77 18.45
N TRP A 315 31.45 -4.61 17.89
CA TRP A 315 30.03 -4.70 18.28
C TRP A 315 29.84 -4.94 19.79
N PHE A 316 30.66 -5.79 20.42
CA PHE A 316 30.63 -6.00 21.88
C PHE A 316 31.22 -4.81 22.67
N ARG A 317 32.22 -4.11 22.12
CA ARG A 317 32.82 -2.91 22.73
C ARG A 317 31.88 -1.71 22.72
N ASP A 318 31.07 -1.58 21.68
CA ASP A 318 30.01 -0.57 21.53
C ASP A 318 28.79 -0.87 22.43
N GLY A 319 28.85 -1.94 23.24
CA GLY A 319 27.93 -2.24 24.35
C GLY A 319 26.87 -3.31 24.04
N HIS A 320 26.79 -3.80 22.81
CA HIS A 320 25.77 -4.75 22.40
C HIS A 320 26.00 -6.16 22.98
N LYS A 321 24.94 -6.78 23.50
CA LYS A 321 24.94 -8.13 24.10
C LYS A 321 24.05 -9.12 23.33
N THR A 322 23.82 -8.83 22.05
CA THR A 322 22.98 -9.59 21.11
C THR A 322 23.79 -10.04 19.91
N CYS A 323 23.37 -11.14 19.28
CA CYS A 323 23.90 -11.61 18.01
C CYS A 323 23.47 -10.66 16.87
N PRO A 324 24.37 -10.06 16.07
CA PRO A 324 23.98 -9.17 14.97
C PRO A 324 23.00 -9.80 13.97
N LYS A 325 23.27 -11.04 13.52
CA LYS A 325 22.46 -11.72 12.48
C LYS A 325 21.12 -12.27 12.99
N THR A 326 21.03 -12.71 14.24
CA THR A 326 19.82 -13.37 14.78
C THR A 326 19.10 -12.58 15.87
N GLN A 327 19.62 -11.41 16.27
CA GLN A 327 19.17 -10.56 17.38
C GLN A 327 19.04 -11.24 18.76
N GLN A 328 19.37 -12.53 18.85
CA GLN A 328 19.31 -13.33 20.07
C GLN A 328 20.29 -12.79 21.12
N LYS A 329 19.80 -12.61 22.36
CA LYS A 329 20.63 -12.23 23.51
C LYS A 329 21.64 -13.32 23.84
N LEU A 330 22.91 -12.96 23.92
CA LEU A 330 24.02 -13.90 24.12
C LEU A 330 24.17 -14.24 25.60
N SER A 331 24.41 -15.52 25.91
CA SER A 331 24.68 -16.00 27.28
C SER A 331 26.08 -15.60 27.77
N HIS A 332 27.03 -15.43 26.86
CA HIS A 332 28.41 -15.03 27.10
C HIS A 332 29.00 -14.41 25.81
N LEU A 333 30.05 -13.60 25.94
CA LEU A 333 30.66 -12.82 24.84
C LEU A 333 32.02 -13.40 24.37
N SER A 334 32.31 -14.66 24.69
CA SER A 334 33.55 -15.32 24.25
C SER A 334 33.55 -15.60 22.75
N LEU A 335 34.73 -15.47 22.13
CA LEU A 335 34.95 -15.69 20.71
C LEU A 335 35.78 -16.96 20.49
N THR A 336 35.23 -17.96 19.82
CA THR A 336 35.91 -19.24 19.52
C THR A 336 36.36 -19.25 18.06
N PRO A 337 37.66 -19.40 17.72
CA PRO A 337 38.11 -19.42 16.33
C PRO A 337 37.45 -20.52 15.49
N ASN A 338 36.97 -20.17 14.29
CA ASN A 338 36.34 -21.10 13.35
C ASN A 338 37.33 -21.55 12.27
N TYR A 339 38.21 -22.47 12.62
CA TYR A 339 39.21 -23.03 11.71
C TYR A 339 38.59 -23.69 10.46
N CYS A 340 37.37 -24.22 10.56
CA CYS A 340 36.66 -24.82 9.41
C CYS A 340 36.29 -23.77 8.37
N VAL A 341 35.66 -22.65 8.78
CA VAL A 341 35.36 -21.54 7.87
C VAL A 341 36.64 -20.89 7.34
N LYS A 342 37.69 -20.77 8.18
CA LYS A 342 38.99 -20.24 7.73
C LYS A 342 39.62 -21.09 6.62
N GLY A 343 39.49 -22.43 6.70
CA GLY A 343 39.91 -23.35 5.65
C GLY A 343 39.06 -23.26 4.37
N LEU A 344 37.74 -23.07 4.51
CA LEU A 344 36.85 -22.88 3.36
C LEU A 344 37.13 -21.55 2.62
N VAL A 345 37.37 -20.46 3.35
CA VAL A 345 37.82 -19.18 2.76
C VAL A 345 39.13 -19.37 2.00
N ALA A 346 40.14 -20.00 2.61
CA ALA A 346 41.43 -20.23 1.98
C ALA A 346 41.32 -21.05 0.67
N SER A 347 40.53 -22.12 0.66
CA SER A 347 40.33 -22.93 -0.55
C SER A 347 39.48 -22.22 -1.61
N TRP A 348 38.51 -21.38 -1.22
CA TRP A 348 37.76 -20.55 -2.17
C TRP A 348 38.67 -19.48 -2.81
N CYS A 349 39.53 -18.82 -2.02
CA CYS A 349 40.55 -17.90 -2.50
C CYS A 349 41.47 -18.57 -3.54
N GLU A 350 42.03 -19.73 -3.20
CA GLU A 350 42.92 -20.52 -4.07
C GLU A 350 42.24 -20.91 -5.39
N GLN A 351 40.99 -21.38 -5.34
CA GLN A 351 40.23 -21.78 -6.52
C GLN A 351 39.85 -20.60 -7.45
N ASN A 352 39.69 -19.40 -6.91
CA ASN A 352 39.28 -18.21 -7.66
C ASN A 352 40.43 -17.23 -7.97
N GLY A 353 41.67 -17.56 -7.57
CA GLY A 353 42.84 -16.70 -7.78
C GLY A 353 42.84 -15.41 -6.95
N VAL A 354 42.05 -15.36 -5.88
CA VAL A 354 41.95 -14.20 -4.97
C VAL A 354 42.98 -14.38 -3.84
N PRO A 355 43.83 -13.39 -3.52
CA PRO A 355 44.75 -13.51 -2.40
C PRO A 355 43.98 -13.71 -1.08
N ILE A 356 44.51 -14.55 -0.19
CA ILE A 356 43.95 -14.74 1.15
C ILE A 356 44.15 -13.43 1.93
N PRO A 357 43.11 -12.85 2.55
CA PRO A 357 43.23 -11.54 3.21
C PRO A 357 44.08 -11.60 4.50
N GLU A 358 45.32 -11.09 4.44
CA GLU A 358 46.27 -11.05 5.56
C GLU A 358 46.05 -9.86 6.52
N GLY A 359 44.98 -9.94 7.32
CA GLY A 359 44.79 -9.10 8.52
C GLY A 359 44.44 -7.61 8.28
N PRO A 360 44.20 -6.84 9.37
CA PRO A 360 43.83 -5.42 9.29
C PRO A 360 45.04 -4.48 9.42
N PRO A 361 45.16 -3.42 8.60
CA PRO A 361 46.15 -2.36 8.80
C PRO A 361 45.72 -1.38 9.92
N GLU A 362 46.69 -0.67 10.50
CA GLU A 362 46.50 0.14 11.70
C GLU A 362 46.22 1.64 11.42
N SER A 363 45.38 2.25 12.28
CA SER A 363 45.15 3.69 12.49
C SER A 363 44.27 4.49 11.50
N LEU A 364 43.82 5.66 11.98
CA LEU A 364 42.88 6.63 11.39
C LEU A 364 43.47 8.04 11.54
N ASP A 365 43.19 8.97 10.62
CA ASP A 365 43.27 10.42 10.89
C ASP A 365 42.22 11.21 10.04
N PHE A 366 41.99 12.47 10.41
CA PHE A 366 40.68 13.12 10.37
C PHE A 366 40.69 14.52 9.71
N ASN A 367 41.79 14.92 9.03
CA ASN A 367 42.18 16.33 8.91
C ASN A 367 42.44 16.88 7.47
N TYR A 368 41.60 16.60 6.47
CA TYR A 368 41.77 17.11 5.08
C TYR A 368 40.73 18.17 4.61
N TRP A 369 40.01 18.83 5.53
CA TRP A 369 38.68 19.41 5.22
C TRP A 369 38.53 20.94 5.01
N ARG A 370 39.59 21.77 5.00
CA ARG A 370 39.45 23.19 5.45
C ARG A 370 39.47 24.36 4.44
N LEU A 371 39.77 24.20 3.14
CA LEU A 371 40.20 25.36 2.31
C LEU A 371 39.50 25.55 0.93
N ALA A 372 38.15 25.56 0.86
CA ALA A 372 37.46 25.78 -0.43
C ALA A 372 36.05 26.46 -0.40
N LEU A 373 35.63 27.13 0.67
CA LEU A 373 34.28 27.73 0.77
C LEU A 373 34.25 29.11 1.47
N SER A 374 34.31 30.18 0.67
CA SER A 374 33.98 31.60 0.93
C SER A 374 34.20 32.36 -0.40
N ASP A 375 33.43 33.35 -0.85
CA ASP A 375 32.26 34.07 -0.29
C ASP A 375 31.19 34.33 -1.38
N THR A 376 30.09 34.99 -1.04
CA THR A 376 28.93 35.26 -1.93
C THR A 376 28.50 36.73 -2.01
N GLU A 377 28.00 37.11 -3.19
CA GLU A 377 27.09 38.24 -3.50
C GLU A 377 27.58 39.70 -3.31
N SER A 378 27.49 40.52 -4.38
CA SER A 378 26.29 41.38 -4.61
C SER A 378 26.54 42.56 -5.59
N THR A 379 25.53 42.91 -6.38
CA THR A 379 25.17 44.29 -6.85
C THR A 379 23.79 44.22 -7.51
N ASN A 380 22.94 45.26 -7.54
CA ASN A 380 22.77 46.38 -6.61
C ASN A 380 21.33 46.91 -6.76
N SER A 381 20.73 47.47 -5.70
CA SER A 381 19.49 48.26 -5.81
C SER A 381 19.63 49.59 -5.07
N ARG A 382 19.08 50.68 -5.63
CA ARG A 382 19.07 52.00 -4.99
C ARG A 382 17.82 52.16 -4.14
N SER A 383 17.99 52.67 -2.93
CA SER A 383 16.96 52.79 -1.90
C SER A 383 16.33 54.17 -1.81
N ALA A 384 15.22 54.27 -1.07
CA ALA A 384 14.84 55.48 -0.36
C ALA A 384 13.96 55.15 0.87
N ASN A 385 14.49 55.47 2.07
CA ASN A 385 13.75 55.75 3.33
C ASN A 385 12.94 54.60 4.01
N SER A 386 12.71 54.60 5.33
CA SER A 386 13.49 55.11 6.48
C SER A 386 12.89 54.59 7.81
N VAL A 387 13.70 54.50 8.88
CA VAL A 387 13.35 54.27 10.31
C VAL A 387 12.75 52.90 10.70
N GLY A 388 13.31 52.28 11.74
CA GLY A 388 12.77 51.09 12.42
C GLY A 388 13.89 50.16 12.91
N SER A 389 14.07 49.98 14.22
CA SER A 389 15.25 49.29 14.80
C SER A 389 14.89 48.23 15.83
N CYS A 390 15.16 46.96 15.51
CA CYS A 390 15.41 45.90 16.49
C CYS A 390 16.79 45.28 16.25
N LYS A 391 17.55 45.04 17.34
CA LYS A 391 18.94 44.56 17.28
C LYS A 391 19.01 43.04 17.37
N LEU A 392 19.55 42.41 16.32
CA LEU A 392 20.20 41.09 16.43
C LEU A 392 21.73 41.27 16.44
N LYS A 393 22.44 40.44 17.22
CA LYS A 393 23.90 40.43 17.24
C LYS A 393 24.41 39.72 15.98
N GLY A 394 25.36 40.34 15.29
CA GLY A 394 25.74 39.94 13.94
C GLY A 394 26.58 38.68 13.83
N ILE A 395 26.39 37.95 12.73
CA ILE A 395 27.40 37.09 12.11
C ILE A 395 28.24 37.99 11.18
N LYS A 396 29.52 37.66 11.02
CA LYS A 396 30.54 38.54 10.44
C LYS A 396 30.79 38.23 8.96
N VAL A 397 30.39 39.14 8.07
CA VAL A 397 30.76 39.15 6.65
C VAL A 397 31.76 40.28 6.40
N VAL A 398 32.82 40.02 5.61
CA VAL A 398 33.82 41.00 5.16
C VAL A 398 34.22 40.64 3.71
N PRO A 399 34.45 41.60 2.78
CA PRO A 399 34.37 41.34 1.33
C PRO A 399 35.68 41.69 0.56
N VAL A 400 35.55 41.95 -0.76
CA VAL A 400 36.53 42.47 -1.75
C VAL A 400 37.68 41.51 -2.15
N GLU A 401 38.19 41.44 -3.39
CA GLU A 401 38.11 42.33 -4.59
C GLU A 401 37.81 41.59 -5.93
N GLU A 402 37.34 42.33 -6.94
CA GLU A 402 37.19 41.88 -8.35
C GLU A 402 38.45 42.13 -9.19
N SER A 403 38.76 41.28 -10.18
CA SER A 403 39.55 41.69 -11.35
C SER A 403 39.42 40.73 -12.56
N GLY A 404 39.55 41.28 -13.78
CA GLY A 404 39.97 40.52 -14.98
C GLY A 404 38.89 39.85 -15.83
N ILE A 405 38.39 40.54 -16.86
CA ILE A 405 37.48 40.00 -17.88
C ILE A 405 38.17 39.01 -18.82
N SER A 406 37.55 37.87 -19.11
CA SER A 406 37.56 37.22 -20.43
C SER A 406 36.29 36.38 -20.61
N GLU A 407 35.65 36.46 -21.78
CA GLU A 407 34.43 35.73 -22.12
C GLU A 407 34.74 34.25 -22.46
N GLU A 408 33.86 33.31 -22.09
CA GLU A 408 33.25 32.36 -23.03
C GLU A 408 32.16 31.45 -22.41
N MET A 409 31.23 31.04 -23.28
CA MET A 409 30.19 29.99 -23.24
C MET A 409 29.48 29.55 -21.94
N ARG A 410 28.15 29.45 -22.02
CA ARG A 410 27.24 28.89 -21.00
C ARG A 410 26.45 27.71 -21.58
N GLY A 411 26.45 26.57 -20.89
CA GLY A 411 25.47 25.48 -21.03
C GLY A 411 24.95 25.09 -19.63
N ASN A 412 23.70 24.69 -19.35
CA ASN A 412 22.59 24.04 -20.10
C ASN A 412 22.20 22.64 -19.55
N ALA A 413 22.29 22.44 -18.23
CA ALA A 413 21.79 21.23 -17.54
C ALA A 413 20.25 21.16 -17.38
N ALA A 414 19.50 22.10 -17.96
CA ALA A 414 18.03 22.05 -18.02
C ALA A 414 17.54 21.39 -19.32
N GLU A 415 18.33 21.48 -20.40
CA GLU A 415 18.02 20.87 -21.70
C GLU A 415 18.17 19.35 -21.64
N ASP A 416 19.16 18.83 -20.91
CA ASP A 416 19.41 17.39 -20.74
C ASP A 416 18.18 16.61 -20.22
N LEU A 417 17.41 17.20 -19.28
CA LEU A 417 16.26 16.52 -18.68
C LEU A 417 15.01 16.57 -19.56
N SER A 418 14.82 17.62 -20.36
CA SER A 418 13.84 17.61 -21.46
C SER A 418 14.25 16.66 -22.58
N ALA A 419 15.52 16.64 -22.96
CA ALA A 419 16.05 15.76 -23.99
C ALA A 419 15.89 14.28 -23.61
N GLN A 420 16.15 13.91 -22.34
CA GLN A 420 15.94 12.54 -21.87
C GLN A 420 14.46 12.10 -21.97
N GLU A 421 13.51 12.97 -21.64
CA GLU A 421 12.08 12.67 -21.75
C GLU A 421 11.60 12.70 -23.22
N GLU A 422 12.18 13.53 -24.09
CA GLU A 422 11.93 13.51 -25.54
C GLU A 422 12.51 12.26 -26.21
N GLU A 423 13.74 11.84 -25.87
CA GLU A 423 14.38 10.61 -26.38
C GLU A 423 13.59 9.34 -26.03
N ASP A 424 13.11 9.19 -24.79
CA ASP A 424 12.28 8.03 -24.42
C ASP A 424 10.90 8.10 -25.12
N HIS A 425 10.30 9.28 -25.31
CA HIS A 425 9.08 9.41 -26.11
C HIS A 425 9.29 9.08 -27.61
N GLU A 426 10.37 9.53 -28.24
CA GLU A 426 10.72 9.15 -29.63
C GLU A 426 10.95 7.64 -29.73
N ARG A 427 11.68 7.06 -28.78
CA ARG A 427 11.89 5.62 -28.67
C ARG A 427 10.58 4.86 -28.55
N TYR A 428 9.63 5.33 -27.75
CA TYR A 428 8.29 4.74 -27.65
C TYR A 428 7.55 4.84 -28.99
N LEU A 429 7.54 6.02 -29.63
CA LEU A 429 6.92 6.17 -30.96
C LEU A 429 7.57 5.27 -32.03
N SER A 430 8.87 4.98 -31.90
CA SER A 430 9.55 3.98 -32.75
C SER A 430 9.03 2.55 -32.52
N PHE A 431 8.71 2.17 -31.27
CA PHE A 431 8.07 0.89 -30.96
C PHE A 431 6.66 0.82 -31.55
N LEU A 432 5.84 1.87 -31.38
CA LEU A 432 4.50 1.95 -31.97
C LEU A 432 4.56 1.75 -33.49
N LYS A 433 5.49 2.44 -34.16
CA LYS A 433 5.69 2.34 -35.62
C LYS A 433 6.05 0.91 -36.08
N VAL A 434 6.84 0.17 -35.29
CA VAL A 434 7.12 -1.25 -35.58
C VAL A 434 5.88 -2.13 -35.39
N LEU A 435 4.98 -1.80 -34.45
CA LEU A 435 3.72 -2.53 -34.24
C LEU A 435 2.64 -2.20 -35.28
N SER A 436 2.54 -0.96 -35.76
CA SER A 436 1.57 -0.59 -36.80
C SER A 436 2.07 -0.95 -38.21
N GLU A 437 3.20 -0.39 -38.64
CA GLU A 437 3.71 -0.49 -40.02
C GLU A 437 4.56 -1.75 -40.30
N GLY A 438 4.99 -2.47 -39.25
CA GLY A 438 5.97 -3.54 -39.39
C GLY A 438 5.43 -4.85 -39.99
N ASN A 439 5.71 -5.13 -41.27
CA ASN A 439 5.44 -6.43 -41.89
C ASN A 439 6.32 -7.59 -41.36
N ASN A 440 7.27 -7.33 -40.44
CA ASN A 440 8.18 -8.35 -39.92
C ASN A 440 7.76 -8.81 -38.52
N TRP A 441 7.08 -9.96 -38.46
CA TRP A 441 6.60 -10.59 -37.22
C TRP A 441 7.70 -10.75 -36.15
N LYS A 442 8.92 -11.14 -36.53
CA LYS A 442 10.05 -11.30 -35.61
C LYS A 442 10.54 -9.98 -35.01
N ARG A 443 10.30 -8.83 -35.67
CA ARG A 443 10.50 -7.49 -35.07
C ARG A 443 9.34 -7.12 -34.15
N LYS A 444 8.09 -7.35 -34.56
CA LYS A 444 6.89 -7.11 -33.73
C LYS A 444 6.96 -7.85 -32.41
N TYR A 445 7.20 -9.16 -32.43
CA TYR A 445 7.36 -10.00 -31.24
C TYR A 445 8.42 -9.42 -30.27
N LYS A 446 9.60 -9.04 -30.77
CA LYS A 446 10.67 -8.46 -29.95
C LYS A 446 10.30 -7.13 -29.31
N VAL A 447 9.54 -6.29 -30.00
CA VAL A 447 9.04 -5.03 -29.44
C VAL A 447 8.02 -5.31 -28.34
N VAL A 448 7.09 -6.25 -28.53
CA VAL A 448 6.12 -6.65 -27.48
C VAL A 448 6.80 -7.24 -26.25
N GLU A 449 7.85 -8.06 -26.44
CA GLU A 449 8.69 -8.59 -25.36
C GLU A 449 9.38 -7.48 -24.55
N GLN A 450 9.89 -6.44 -25.22
CA GLN A 450 10.45 -5.25 -24.56
C GLN A 450 9.38 -4.40 -23.85
N LEU A 451 8.22 -4.19 -24.48
CA LEU A 451 7.10 -3.44 -23.90
C LEU A 451 6.55 -4.12 -22.65
N ARG A 452 6.41 -5.46 -22.65
CA ARG A 452 6.02 -6.25 -21.47
C ARG A 452 6.92 -5.94 -20.27
N LEU A 453 8.24 -5.89 -20.48
CA LEU A 453 9.22 -5.63 -19.42
C LEU A 453 9.18 -4.18 -18.95
N LEU A 454 9.13 -3.21 -19.87
CA LEU A 454 9.08 -1.78 -19.59
C LEU A 454 7.82 -1.39 -18.79
N LEU A 455 6.65 -1.79 -19.28
CA LEU A 455 5.34 -1.42 -18.73
C LEU A 455 5.06 -2.01 -17.34
N ARG A 456 5.86 -2.97 -16.87
CA ARG A 456 5.71 -3.59 -15.55
C ARG A 456 5.89 -2.57 -14.43
N ASP A 457 6.99 -1.81 -14.48
CA ASP A 457 7.39 -0.91 -13.39
C ASP A 457 7.15 0.57 -13.70
N ASP A 458 6.99 0.94 -14.98
CA ASP A 458 6.87 2.33 -15.41
C ASP A 458 5.41 2.81 -15.53
N GLU A 459 5.00 3.74 -14.65
CA GLU A 459 3.68 4.39 -14.66
C GLU A 459 3.54 5.42 -15.81
N GLU A 460 4.64 6.07 -16.19
CA GLU A 460 4.66 7.18 -17.14
C GLU A 460 4.58 6.63 -18.57
N ALA A 461 5.33 5.58 -18.86
CA ALA A 461 5.17 4.80 -20.09
C ALA A 461 3.73 4.25 -20.24
N ARG A 462 3.09 3.74 -19.17
CA ARG A 462 1.69 3.27 -19.22
C ARG A 462 0.71 4.38 -19.60
N ILE A 463 0.92 5.61 -19.12
CA ILE A 463 0.07 6.76 -19.44
C ILE A 463 0.32 7.24 -20.87
N PHE A 464 1.59 7.44 -21.25
CA PHE A 464 1.95 7.89 -22.60
C PHE A 464 1.54 6.90 -23.68
N MET A 465 1.86 5.61 -23.52
CA MET A 465 1.55 4.58 -24.51
C MET A 465 0.05 4.36 -24.64
N GLY A 466 -0.70 4.40 -23.52
CA GLY A 466 -2.16 4.38 -23.54
C GLY A 466 -2.75 5.55 -24.33
N ALA A 467 -2.21 6.76 -24.18
CA ALA A 467 -2.64 7.94 -24.92
C ALA A 467 -2.26 7.92 -26.41
N ASN A 468 -1.25 7.14 -26.82
CA ASN A 468 -0.70 7.08 -28.17
C ASN A 468 -1.05 5.77 -28.92
N GLY A 469 -2.21 5.15 -28.66
CA GLY A 469 -2.73 4.05 -29.48
C GLY A 469 -2.00 2.71 -29.36
N PHE A 470 -1.17 2.51 -28.32
CA PHE A 470 -0.53 1.20 -28.10
C PHE A 470 -1.55 0.11 -27.72
N VAL A 471 -2.72 0.48 -27.19
CA VAL A 471 -3.81 -0.46 -26.93
C VAL A 471 -4.20 -1.17 -28.23
N ASP A 472 -4.52 -0.41 -29.29
CA ASP A 472 -4.91 -0.94 -30.59
C ASP A 472 -3.77 -1.74 -31.25
N ALA A 473 -2.53 -1.24 -31.15
CA ALA A 473 -1.36 -1.90 -31.73
C ALA A 473 -1.04 -3.25 -31.05
N LEU A 474 -1.18 -3.34 -29.73
CA LEU A 474 -1.02 -4.59 -28.98
C LEU A 474 -2.24 -5.53 -29.15
N MET A 475 -3.45 -4.99 -29.28
CA MET A 475 -4.65 -5.77 -29.62
C MET A 475 -4.52 -6.45 -30.98
N GLN A 476 -4.09 -5.73 -32.02
CA GLN A 476 -3.83 -6.31 -33.35
C GLN A 476 -2.72 -7.37 -33.32
N PHE A 477 -1.67 -7.16 -32.51
CA PHE A 477 -0.64 -8.18 -32.31
C PHE A 477 -1.19 -9.44 -31.62
N LEU A 478 -2.03 -9.28 -30.58
CA LEU A 478 -2.61 -10.41 -29.86
C LEU A 478 -3.61 -11.19 -30.74
N GLN A 479 -4.45 -10.50 -31.52
CA GLN A 479 -5.31 -11.12 -32.55
C GLN A 479 -4.50 -11.94 -33.56
N SER A 480 -3.36 -11.40 -34.02
CA SER A 480 -2.44 -12.11 -34.91
C SER A 480 -1.85 -13.35 -34.24
N ALA A 481 -1.47 -13.26 -32.97
CA ALA A 481 -0.93 -14.39 -32.20
C ALA A 481 -1.98 -15.49 -31.93
N VAL A 482 -3.26 -15.14 -31.75
CA VAL A 482 -4.40 -16.07 -31.68
C VAL A 482 -4.60 -16.79 -33.02
N HIS A 483 -4.49 -16.08 -34.13
CA HIS A 483 -4.63 -16.67 -35.47
C HIS A 483 -3.47 -17.62 -35.81
N GLU A 484 -2.22 -17.26 -35.45
CA GLU A 484 -1.04 -18.11 -35.64
C GLU A 484 -0.94 -19.27 -34.63
N GLY A 485 -1.73 -19.27 -33.54
CA GLY A 485 -1.62 -20.25 -32.45
C GLY A 485 -0.30 -20.16 -31.65
N ASN A 486 0.39 -19.02 -31.70
CA ASN A 486 1.75 -18.87 -31.19
C ASN A 486 1.75 -18.54 -29.68
N VAL A 487 1.85 -19.57 -28.84
CA VAL A 487 1.78 -19.48 -27.36
C VAL A 487 2.72 -18.42 -26.77
N MET A 488 3.96 -18.33 -27.26
CA MET A 488 4.92 -17.32 -26.75
C MET A 488 4.53 -15.90 -27.14
N ALA A 489 3.95 -15.70 -28.34
CA ALA A 489 3.44 -14.39 -28.76
C ALA A 489 2.15 -14.02 -28.01
N LEU A 490 1.26 -15.00 -27.79
CA LEU A 490 0.03 -14.86 -26.99
C LEU A 490 0.36 -14.36 -25.59
N GLU A 491 1.24 -15.04 -24.87
CA GLU A 491 1.61 -14.70 -23.50
C GLU A 491 2.29 -13.34 -23.38
N ASN A 492 3.18 -13.00 -24.32
CA ASN A 492 3.83 -11.68 -24.30
C ASN A 492 2.88 -10.55 -24.69
N GLY A 493 1.99 -10.74 -25.68
CA GLY A 493 0.98 -9.75 -26.07
C GLY A 493 -0.05 -9.51 -24.96
N ALA A 494 -0.59 -10.60 -24.40
CA ALA A 494 -1.53 -10.54 -23.29
C ALA A 494 -0.92 -9.89 -22.05
N MET A 495 0.31 -10.24 -21.68
CA MET A 495 0.98 -9.66 -20.51
C MET A 495 1.46 -8.21 -20.75
N ALA A 496 1.74 -7.81 -22.00
CA ALA A 496 1.98 -6.40 -22.34
C ALA A 496 0.71 -5.56 -22.21
N LEU A 497 -0.45 -6.05 -22.69
CA LEU A 497 -1.76 -5.41 -22.48
C LEU A 497 -2.15 -5.35 -21.00
N PHE A 498 -1.94 -6.45 -20.26
CA PHE A 498 -2.14 -6.48 -18.80
C PHE A 498 -1.31 -5.38 -18.13
N ASN A 499 0.01 -5.36 -18.37
CA ASN A 499 0.89 -4.35 -17.77
C ASN A 499 0.45 -2.94 -18.18
N LEU A 500 0.09 -2.69 -19.45
CA LEU A 500 -0.41 -1.40 -19.91
C LEU A 500 -1.64 -0.89 -19.13
N ALA A 501 -2.51 -1.78 -18.65
CA ALA A 501 -3.74 -1.44 -17.93
C ALA A 501 -3.63 -1.48 -16.38
N VAL A 502 -2.53 -1.98 -15.80
CA VAL A 502 -2.32 -2.00 -14.34
C VAL A 502 -2.48 -0.59 -13.77
N ASN A 503 -3.40 -0.45 -12.81
CA ASN A 503 -3.75 0.81 -12.13
C ASN A 503 -4.17 1.98 -13.05
N ASN A 504 -4.52 1.71 -14.32
CA ASN A 504 -5.01 2.70 -15.28
C ASN A 504 -6.37 2.27 -15.85
N ASN A 505 -7.45 2.98 -15.51
CA ASN A 505 -8.81 2.62 -15.93
C ASN A 505 -9.11 3.06 -17.36
N ARG A 506 -8.65 4.24 -17.79
CA ARG A 506 -8.71 4.69 -19.19
C ARG A 506 -8.15 3.63 -20.14
N ASN A 507 -7.04 2.98 -19.78
CA ASN A 507 -6.46 1.91 -20.61
C ASN A 507 -7.33 0.64 -20.63
N LYS A 508 -8.04 0.29 -19.54
CA LYS A 508 -9.04 -0.80 -19.53
C LYS A 508 -10.25 -0.46 -20.42
N GLU A 509 -10.78 0.75 -20.28
CA GLU A 509 -11.91 1.27 -21.08
C GLU A 509 -11.58 1.23 -22.58
N MET A 510 -10.37 1.64 -22.97
CA MET A 510 -9.88 1.55 -24.35
C MET A 510 -9.72 0.09 -24.81
N MET A 511 -9.20 -0.82 -23.96
CA MET A 511 -9.11 -2.25 -24.30
C MET A 511 -10.50 -2.90 -24.51
N ILE A 512 -11.50 -2.54 -23.69
CA ILE A 512 -12.89 -3.00 -23.83
C ILE A 512 -13.50 -2.44 -25.12
N SER A 513 -13.28 -1.15 -25.40
CA SER A 513 -13.71 -0.50 -26.65
C SER A 513 -13.08 -1.13 -27.90
N ALA A 514 -11.84 -1.62 -27.79
CA ALA A 514 -11.12 -2.36 -28.84
C ALA A 514 -11.50 -3.85 -28.92
N GLY A 515 -12.41 -4.35 -28.08
CA GLY A 515 -12.94 -5.71 -28.14
C GLY A 515 -12.15 -6.79 -27.41
N ILE A 516 -11.37 -6.46 -26.36
CA ILE A 516 -10.57 -7.44 -25.61
C ILE A 516 -11.39 -8.62 -25.07
N LEU A 517 -12.65 -8.40 -24.67
CA LEU A 517 -13.48 -9.46 -24.07
C LEU A 517 -13.77 -10.59 -25.06
N SER A 518 -14.19 -10.25 -26.29
CA SER A 518 -14.41 -11.24 -27.37
C SER A 518 -13.11 -11.94 -27.79
N LEU A 519 -11.97 -11.24 -27.73
CA LEU A 519 -10.66 -11.84 -28.00
C LEU A 519 -10.23 -12.82 -26.89
N LEU A 520 -10.53 -12.53 -25.63
CA LEU A 520 -10.31 -13.46 -24.52
C LEU A 520 -11.21 -14.70 -24.64
N GLU A 521 -12.45 -14.54 -25.10
CA GLU A 521 -13.34 -15.68 -25.40
C GLU A 521 -12.79 -16.57 -26.52
N GLU A 522 -12.23 -15.97 -27.58
CA GLU A 522 -11.52 -16.71 -28.64
C GLU A 522 -10.25 -17.40 -28.10
N MET A 523 -9.49 -16.76 -27.20
CA MET A 523 -8.33 -17.35 -26.54
C MET A 523 -8.70 -18.56 -25.67
N ILE A 524 -9.82 -18.52 -24.94
CA ILE A 524 -10.34 -19.67 -24.17
C ILE A 524 -10.56 -20.87 -25.10
N SER A 525 -11.19 -20.65 -26.27
CA SER A 525 -11.52 -21.74 -27.20
C SER A 525 -10.33 -22.29 -28.00
N LYS A 526 -9.25 -21.51 -28.16
CA LYS A 526 -8.11 -21.86 -29.05
C LYS A 526 -6.80 -22.18 -28.34
N THR A 527 -6.65 -21.85 -27.05
CA THR A 527 -5.33 -21.84 -26.40
C THR A 527 -5.32 -22.52 -25.03
N SER A 528 -4.19 -23.12 -24.67
CA SER A 528 -3.94 -23.70 -23.33
C SER A 528 -3.26 -22.73 -22.36
N SER A 529 -3.00 -21.47 -22.76
CA SER A 529 -2.34 -20.47 -21.91
C SER A 529 -3.35 -19.79 -20.97
N HIS A 530 -3.94 -20.58 -20.09
CA HIS A 530 -5.02 -20.14 -19.21
C HIS A 530 -4.63 -19.00 -18.26
N GLY A 531 -3.35 -18.93 -17.86
CA GLY A 531 -2.84 -17.91 -16.94
C GLY A 531 -2.88 -16.48 -17.49
N CYS A 532 -2.48 -16.25 -18.74
CA CYS A 532 -2.49 -14.91 -19.31
C CYS A 532 -3.92 -14.40 -19.55
N VAL A 533 -4.86 -15.30 -19.85
CA VAL A 533 -6.30 -15.02 -19.97
C VAL A 533 -6.91 -14.70 -18.59
N ALA A 534 -6.61 -15.48 -17.56
CA ALA A 534 -7.08 -15.24 -16.19
C ALA A 534 -6.57 -13.91 -15.62
N ALA A 535 -5.29 -13.59 -15.82
CA ALA A 535 -4.71 -12.32 -15.40
C ALA A 535 -5.38 -11.12 -16.09
N LEU A 536 -5.72 -11.23 -17.38
CA LEU A 536 -6.46 -10.18 -18.09
C LEU A 536 -7.90 -10.03 -17.58
N TYR A 537 -8.64 -11.11 -17.31
CA TYR A 537 -9.96 -11.02 -16.68
C TYR A 537 -9.89 -10.43 -15.25
N LEU A 538 -8.85 -10.73 -14.48
CA LEU A 538 -8.60 -10.09 -13.18
C LEU A 538 -8.43 -8.57 -13.36
N ASN A 539 -7.52 -8.13 -14.22
CA ASN A 539 -7.25 -6.70 -14.40
C ASN A 539 -8.47 -5.93 -14.92
N LEU A 540 -9.26 -6.54 -15.81
CA LEU A 540 -10.49 -5.94 -16.33
C LEU A 540 -11.63 -5.95 -15.29
N SER A 541 -11.77 -6.98 -14.46
CA SER A 541 -12.82 -7.04 -13.42
C SER A 541 -12.67 -6.00 -12.29
N CYS A 542 -11.52 -5.32 -12.22
CA CYS A 542 -11.31 -4.13 -11.39
C CYS A 542 -12.00 -2.86 -11.92
N LEU A 543 -12.68 -2.92 -13.08
CA LEU A 543 -13.52 -1.86 -13.64
C LEU A 543 -15.00 -2.25 -13.49
N GLU A 544 -15.83 -1.38 -12.92
CA GLU A 544 -17.24 -1.69 -12.61
C GLU A 544 -18.04 -2.02 -13.89
N GLU A 545 -17.83 -1.24 -14.95
CA GLU A 545 -18.45 -1.39 -16.27
C GLU A 545 -18.13 -2.75 -16.93
N ALA A 546 -17.02 -3.39 -16.56
CA ALA A 546 -16.63 -4.69 -17.07
C ALA A 546 -17.27 -5.87 -16.30
N LYS A 547 -17.65 -5.67 -15.03
CA LYS A 547 -18.08 -6.78 -14.15
C LYS A 547 -19.34 -7.49 -14.63
N ASP A 548 -20.33 -6.76 -15.14
CA ASP A 548 -21.60 -7.33 -15.62
C ASP A 548 -21.39 -8.10 -16.94
N VAL A 549 -20.59 -7.53 -17.86
CA VAL A 549 -20.24 -8.19 -19.14
C VAL A 549 -19.40 -9.45 -18.92
N ILE A 550 -18.40 -9.42 -18.03
CA ILE A 550 -17.59 -10.59 -17.69
C ILE A 550 -18.43 -11.62 -16.91
N GLY A 551 -19.29 -11.17 -16.00
CA GLY A 551 -20.11 -12.03 -15.14
C GLY A 551 -21.25 -12.76 -15.84
N THR A 552 -21.70 -12.27 -17.00
CA THR A 552 -22.70 -12.90 -17.87
C THR A 552 -22.09 -13.77 -18.99
N SER A 553 -20.76 -13.74 -19.15
CA SER A 553 -19.99 -14.40 -20.22
C SER A 553 -19.47 -15.79 -19.82
N GLN A 554 -19.01 -16.57 -20.81
CA GLN A 554 -18.28 -17.83 -20.61
C GLN A 554 -17.00 -17.68 -19.74
N ALA A 555 -16.52 -16.45 -19.55
CA ALA A 555 -15.44 -16.12 -18.61
C ALA A 555 -15.67 -16.68 -17.20
N VAL A 556 -16.90 -16.64 -16.67
CA VAL A 556 -17.21 -17.20 -15.35
C VAL A 556 -16.96 -18.71 -15.30
N GLN A 557 -17.45 -19.46 -16.29
CA GLN A 557 -17.25 -20.90 -16.37
C GLN A 557 -15.76 -21.26 -16.51
N PHE A 558 -15.03 -20.51 -17.33
CA PHE A 558 -13.58 -20.66 -17.53
C PHE A 558 -12.78 -20.43 -16.24
N LEU A 559 -13.03 -19.33 -15.52
CA LEU A 559 -12.35 -19.01 -14.26
C LEU A 559 -12.62 -20.07 -13.18
N ILE A 560 -13.83 -20.63 -13.13
CA ILE A 560 -14.19 -21.74 -12.23
C ILE A 560 -13.47 -23.05 -12.63
N GLN A 561 -13.32 -23.33 -13.94
CA GLN A 561 -12.58 -24.51 -14.42
C GLN A 561 -11.09 -24.47 -14.05
N ILE A 562 -10.44 -23.29 -14.06
CA ILE A 562 -9.03 -23.15 -13.68
C ILE A 562 -8.78 -23.60 -12.23
N LEU A 563 -9.73 -23.41 -11.32
CA LEU A 563 -9.61 -23.80 -9.90
C LEU A 563 -9.31 -25.30 -9.75
N HIS A 564 -9.93 -26.13 -10.58
CA HIS A 564 -9.74 -27.60 -10.58
C HIS A 564 -8.58 -28.06 -11.47
N ALA A 565 -8.19 -27.27 -12.46
CA ALA A 565 -7.18 -27.66 -13.44
C ALA A 565 -5.79 -27.89 -12.81
N LYS A 566 -4.94 -28.66 -13.50
CA LYS A 566 -3.50 -28.76 -13.20
C LYS A 566 -2.75 -27.54 -13.79
N THR A 567 -3.07 -26.37 -13.27
CA THR A 567 -2.46 -25.07 -13.61
C THR A 567 -1.54 -24.58 -12.49
N GLU A 568 -0.71 -23.58 -12.79
CA GLU A 568 0.13 -22.91 -11.79
C GLU A 568 -0.71 -22.28 -10.68
N VAL A 569 -0.16 -22.25 -9.45
CA VAL A 569 -0.80 -21.64 -8.26
C VAL A 569 -1.31 -20.22 -8.54
N GLN A 570 -0.50 -19.39 -9.22
CA GLN A 570 -0.88 -18.01 -9.53
C GLN A 570 -2.12 -17.94 -10.44
N CYS A 571 -2.30 -18.86 -11.40
CA CYS A 571 -3.48 -18.89 -12.26
C CYS A 571 -4.77 -19.08 -11.45
N LYS A 572 -4.71 -19.86 -10.36
CA LYS A 572 -5.83 -20.09 -9.44
C LYS A 572 -6.07 -18.88 -8.54
N ILE A 573 -5.01 -18.25 -8.03
CA ILE A 573 -5.10 -16.98 -7.27
C ILE A 573 -5.75 -15.89 -8.14
N ASP A 574 -5.29 -15.71 -9.37
CA ASP A 574 -5.83 -14.71 -10.30
C ASP A 574 -7.30 -14.97 -10.61
N SER A 575 -7.67 -16.25 -10.79
CA SER A 575 -9.06 -16.67 -11.01
C SER A 575 -9.95 -16.43 -9.79
N LEU A 576 -9.47 -16.70 -8.57
CA LEU A 576 -10.20 -16.40 -7.34
C LEU A 576 -10.38 -14.90 -7.13
N HIS A 577 -9.37 -14.08 -7.42
CA HIS A 577 -9.49 -12.62 -7.35
C HIS A 577 -10.45 -12.06 -8.42
N ALA A 578 -10.44 -12.60 -9.64
CA ALA A 578 -11.40 -12.23 -10.67
C ALA A 578 -12.84 -12.60 -10.27
N LEU A 579 -13.06 -13.84 -9.78
CA LEU A 579 -14.37 -14.28 -9.27
C LEU A 579 -14.82 -13.46 -8.06
N TYR A 580 -13.92 -13.06 -7.17
CA TYR A 580 -14.20 -12.14 -6.07
C TYR A 580 -14.72 -10.79 -6.61
N ASN A 581 -13.99 -10.14 -7.52
CA ASN A 581 -14.41 -8.88 -8.13
C ASN A 581 -15.77 -9.00 -8.81
N ILE A 582 -15.98 -10.03 -9.63
CA ILE A 582 -17.26 -10.31 -10.32
C ILE A 582 -18.40 -10.52 -9.31
N SER A 583 -18.15 -11.23 -8.21
CA SER A 583 -19.15 -11.51 -7.15
C SER A 583 -19.56 -10.30 -6.31
N THR A 584 -18.83 -9.17 -6.38
CA THR A 584 -19.27 -7.92 -5.72
C THR A 584 -20.55 -7.35 -6.32
N LEU A 585 -20.87 -7.69 -7.58
CA LEU A 585 -22.06 -7.25 -8.28
C LEU A 585 -23.18 -8.29 -8.18
N SER A 586 -24.31 -7.91 -7.59
CA SER A 586 -25.39 -8.86 -7.27
C SER A 586 -26.12 -9.47 -8.48
N SER A 587 -26.07 -8.84 -9.67
CA SER A 587 -26.59 -9.40 -10.93
C SER A 587 -25.82 -10.65 -11.38
N ASN A 588 -24.53 -10.73 -11.07
CA ASN A 588 -23.66 -11.84 -11.47
C ASN A 588 -23.86 -13.12 -10.64
N ILE A 589 -24.43 -13.02 -9.43
CA ILE A 589 -24.49 -14.12 -8.48
C ILE A 589 -25.29 -15.34 -9.03
N PRO A 590 -26.47 -15.18 -9.66
CA PRO A 590 -27.13 -16.29 -10.36
C PRO A 590 -26.26 -17.00 -11.41
N HIS A 591 -25.44 -16.26 -12.17
CA HIS A 591 -24.55 -16.82 -13.19
C HIS A 591 -23.39 -17.61 -12.57
N LEU A 592 -22.76 -17.06 -11.52
CA LEU A 592 -21.74 -17.74 -10.70
C LEU A 592 -22.28 -19.05 -10.09
N LEU A 593 -23.50 -19.03 -9.54
CA LEU A 593 -24.17 -20.21 -8.98
C LEU A 593 -24.46 -21.26 -10.05
N SER A 594 -25.05 -20.86 -11.19
CA SER A 594 -25.35 -21.77 -12.31
C SER A 594 -24.10 -22.45 -12.90
N SER A 595 -22.93 -21.83 -12.73
CA SER A 595 -21.62 -22.35 -13.16
C SER A 595 -20.93 -23.26 -12.13
N GLY A 596 -21.59 -23.60 -11.02
CA GLY A 596 -21.08 -24.57 -10.04
C GLY A 596 -19.99 -24.03 -9.10
N ILE A 597 -19.98 -22.72 -8.83
CA ILE A 597 -18.93 -22.09 -7.99
C ILE A 597 -18.86 -22.67 -6.56
N ILE A 598 -20.00 -23.01 -5.95
CA ILE A 598 -20.06 -23.49 -4.55
C ILE A 598 -19.25 -24.77 -4.36
N GLY A 599 -19.49 -25.81 -5.17
CA GLY A 599 -18.75 -27.07 -5.10
C GLY A 599 -17.26 -26.89 -5.42
N SER A 600 -16.93 -25.90 -6.27
CA SER A 600 -15.56 -25.60 -6.67
C SER A 600 -14.74 -24.91 -5.57
N LEU A 601 -15.37 -24.01 -4.80
CA LEU A 601 -14.76 -23.41 -3.62
C LEU A 601 -14.71 -24.39 -2.44
N GLN A 602 -15.73 -25.24 -2.29
CA GLN A 602 -15.73 -26.33 -1.30
C GLN A 602 -14.54 -27.28 -1.51
N SER A 603 -14.28 -27.73 -2.74
CA SER A 603 -13.14 -28.62 -3.02
C SER A 603 -11.78 -27.98 -2.75
N LEU A 604 -11.65 -26.66 -2.93
CA LEU A 604 -10.42 -25.94 -2.57
C LEU A 604 -10.25 -25.82 -1.04
N LEU A 605 -11.34 -25.56 -0.28
CA LEU A 605 -11.28 -25.50 1.18
C LEU A 605 -10.94 -26.83 1.86
N VAL A 606 -11.20 -27.97 1.20
CA VAL A 606 -10.91 -29.32 1.71
C VAL A 606 -9.51 -29.83 1.29
N GLY A 607 -8.83 -29.13 0.35
CA GLY A 607 -7.48 -29.50 -0.09
C GLY A 607 -6.42 -29.21 0.98
N GLN A 608 -5.82 -30.27 1.54
CA GLN A 608 -4.97 -30.15 2.74
C GLN A 608 -3.56 -29.57 2.51
N ASP A 609 -3.08 -29.52 1.26
CA ASP A 609 -1.67 -29.25 0.96
C ASP A 609 -1.30 -27.77 0.82
N ASP A 610 -2.26 -26.85 0.61
CA ASP A 610 -1.94 -25.49 0.16
C ASP A 610 -2.85 -24.40 0.76
N CYS A 611 -2.47 -23.88 1.93
CA CYS A 611 -3.22 -22.85 2.67
C CYS A 611 -3.22 -21.44 2.04
N SER A 612 -2.74 -21.31 0.79
CA SER A 612 -2.68 -20.06 0.04
C SER A 612 -4.05 -19.60 -0.50
N PHE A 613 -4.95 -20.55 -0.78
CA PHE A 613 -6.25 -20.30 -1.40
C PHE A 613 -7.39 -20.03 -0.41
N THR A 614 -7.30 -20.52 0.84
CA THR A 614 -8.40 -20.58 1.83
C THR A 614 -9.10 -19.23 2.00
N GLU A 615 -8.35 -18.20 2.38
CA GLU A 615 -8.82 -16.83 2.59
C GLU A 615 -9.55 -16.27 1.35
N LYS A 616 -9.04 -16.56 0.15
CA LYS A 616 -9.58 -16.05 -1.13
C LYS A 616 -10.88 -16.77 -1.47
N CYS A 617 -10.99 -18.06 -1.17
CA CYS A 617 -12.23 -18.82 -1.30
C CYS A 617 -13.31 -18.31 -0.32
N LEU A 618 -12.94 -18.07 0.94
CA LEU A 618 -13.85 -17.51 1.95
C LEU A 618 -14.37 -16.12 1.56
N ALA A 619 -13.52 -15.25 0.99
CA ALA A 619 -13.93 -13.92 0.51
C ALA A 619 -15.03 -14.00 -0.59
N VAL A 620 -14.90 -14.92 -1.55
CA VAL A 620 -15.95 -15.16 -2.57
C VAL A 620 -17.23 -15.73 -1.93
N LEU A 621 -17.10 -16.71 -1.02
CA LEU A 621 -18.23 -17.31 -0.32
C LEU A 621 -19.03 -16.30 0.52
N ILE A 622 -18.35 -15.33 1.16
CA ILE A 622 -19.01 -14.24 1.90
C ILE A 622 -19.85 -13.37 0.96
N ASN A 623 -19.34 -12.99 -0.22
CA ASN A 623 -20.10 -12.21 -1.21
C ASN A 623 -21.34 -12.97 -1.70
N LEU A 624 -21.21 -14.28 -1.96
CA LEU A 624 -22.33 -15.15 -2.33
C LEU A 624 -23.38 -15.23 -1.21
N ALA A 625 -22.95 -15.42 0.05
CA ALA A 625 -23.83 -15.56 1.21
C ALA A 625 -24.69 -14.31 1.51
N VAL A 626 -24.22 -13.11 1.15
CA VAL A 626 -25.01 -11.88 1.29
C VAL A 626 -26.27 -11.94 0.42
N SER A 627 -26.16 -12.48 -0.80
CA SER A 627 -27.30 -12.65 -1.71
C SER A 627 -28.27 -13.73 -1.24
N PRO A 628 -29.60 -13.54 -1.34
CA PRO A 628 -30.59 -14.56 -1.00
C PRO A 628 -30.37 -15.89 -1.74
N ALA A 629 -30.15 -15.84 -3.06
CA ALA A 629 -29.96 -17.03 -3.88
C ALA A 629 -28.64 -17.76 -3.57
N GLY A 630 -27.58 -17.02 -3.24
CA GLY A 630 -26.30 -17.61 -2.83
C GLY A 630 -26.42 -18.30 -1.47
N ARG A 631 -27.03 -17.64 -0.49
CA ARG A 631 -27.31 -18.23 0.84
C ARG A 631 -28.16 -19.49 0.76
N GLU A 632 -29.23 -19.49 -0.05
CA GLU A 632 -30.07 -20.67 -0.25
C GLU A 632 -29.27 -21.86 -0.81
N GLN A 633 -28.50 -21.65 -1.88
CA GLN A 633 -27.66 -22.69 -2.47
C GLN A 633 -26.50 -23.15 -1.55
N MET A 634 -25.99 -22.28 -0.69
CA MET A 634 -24.94 -22.62 0.29
C MET A 634 -25.50 -23.42 1.47
N ILE A 635 -26.73 -23.13 1.93
CA ILE A 635 -27.42 -23.92 2.97
C ILE A 635 -27.74 -25.33 2.46
N LEU A 636 -28.13 -25.45 1.18
CA LEU A 636 -28.35 -26.73 0.50
C LEU A 636 -27.06 -27.55 0.24
N ALA A 637 -25.90 -27.10 0.71
CA ALA A 637 -24.61 -27.80 0.57
C ALA A 637 -23.96 -28.11 1.95
N PRO A 638 -24.40 -29.16 2.67
CA PRO A 638 -23.88 -29.49 4.01
C PRO A 638 -22.35 -29.69 4.05
N ALA A 639 -21.75 -30.21 2.98
CA ALA A 639 -20.30 -30.38 2.89
C ALA A 639 -19.52 -29.05 2.82
N LEU A 640 -20.15 -27.95 2.38
CA LEU A 640 -19.59 -26.60 2.52
C LEU A 640 -19.69 -26.12 3.97
N ILE A 641 -20.79 -26.41 4.66
CA ILE A 641 -20.94 -26.07 6.09
C ILE A 641 -19.86 -26.75 6.93
N SER A 642 -19.60 -28.04 6.69
CA SER A 642 -18.52 -28.79 7.34
C SER A 642 -17.13 -28.23 6.99
N ALA A 643 -16.88 -27.85 5.74
CA ALA A 643 -15.62 -27.18 5.35
C ALA A 643 -15.42 -25.83 6.07
N LEU A 644 -16.49 -25.03 6.23
CA LEU A 644 -16.47 -23.77 6.98
C LEU A 644 -16.25 -24.00 8.49
N ALA A 645 -16.85 -25.05 9.07
CA ALA A 645 -16.65 -25.44 10.46
C ALA A 645 -15.21 -25.91 10.73
N SER A 646 -14.67 -26.76 9.87
CA SER A 646 -13.26 -27.21 9.91
C SER A 646 -12.28 -26.04 9.80
N THR A 647 -12.55 -25.09 8.89
CA THR A 647 -11.74 -23.86 8.73
C THR A 647 -11.80 -22.95 9.96
N LEU A 648 -12.96 -22.91 10.64
CA LEU A 648 -13.15 -22.14 11.87
C LEU A 648 -12.40 -22.75 13.08
N ASP A 649 -12.25 -24.08 13.14
CA ASP A 649 -11.49 -24.75 14.19
C ASP A 649 -9.97 -24.69 13.94
N THR A 650 -9.55 -25.02 12.70
CA THR A 650 -8.13 -25.29 12.38
C THR A 650 -7.39 -24.15 11.66
N GLY A 651 -8.09 -23.18 11.10
CA GLY A 651 -7.50 -22.11 10.27
C GLY A 651 -6.71 -21.05 11.04
N LYS A 652 -6.02 -20.18 10.29
CA LYS A 652 -5.36 -18.97 10.83
C LYS A 652 -6.42 -17.97 11.35
N LEU A 653 -6.05 -17.07 12.27
CA LEU A 653 -7.00 -16.12 12.88
C LEU A 653 -7.83 -15.29 11.88
N THR A 654 -7.29 -14.99 10.69
CA THR A 654 -7.99 -14.31 9.58
C THR A 654 -8.99 -15.22 8.86
N GLU A 655 -8.60 -16.47 8.61
CA GLU A 655 -9.46 -17.51 8.02
C GLU A 655 -10.61 -17.87 8.98
N GLN A 656 -10.33 -17.97 10.29
CA GLN A 656 -11.33 -18.16 11.34
C GLN A 656 -12.31 -16.97 11.44
N GLU A 657 -11.84 -15.72 11.35
CA GLU A 657 -12.70 -14.53 11.27
C GLU A 657 -13.64 -14.58 10.07
N GLN A 658 -13.11 -14.93 8.89
CA GLN A 658 -13.88 -15.02 7.66
C GLN A 658 -14.89 -16.19 7.70
N ALA A 659 -14.49 -17.36 8.18
CA ALA A 659 -15.37 -18.51 8.37
C ALA A 659 -16.50 -18.18 9.35
N ALA A 660 -16.20 -17.59 10.51
CA ALA A 660 -17.21 -17.12 11.46
C ALA A 660 -18.13 -16.05 10.85
N SER A 661 -17.60 -15.13 10.03
CA SER A 661 -18.43 -14.14 9.33
C SER A 661 -19.32 -14.75 8.25
N CYS A 662 -18.86 -15.79 7.54
CA CYS A 662 -19.66 -16.52 6.55
C CYS A 662 -20.79 -17.30 7.24
N LEU A 663 -20.47 -18.10 8.25
CA LEU A 663 -21.43 -18.85 9.05
C LEU A 663 -22.47 -17.94 9.72
N LEU A 664 -22.06 -16.76 10.22
CA LEU A 664 -22.99 -15.76 10.76
C LEU A 664 -23.99 -15.23 9.71
N ILE A 665 -23.59 -15.10 8.45
CA ILE A 665 -24.50 -14.66 7.37
C ILE A 665 -25.48 -15.78 7.00
N LEU A 666 -25.04 -17.05 6.99
CA LEU A 666 -25.89 -18.20 6.68
C LEU A 666 -26.91 -18.48 7.81
N CYS A 667 -26.47 -18.49 9.06
CA CYS A 667 -27.31 -18.74 10.25
C CYS A 667 -28.33 -17.63 10.52
N ASN A 668 -28.06 -16.39 10.08
CA ASN A 668 -28.94 -15.25 10.33
C ASN A 668 -30.30 -15.42 9.62
N ARG A 669 -31.32 -15.79 10.39
CA ARG A 669 -32.69 -16.12 9.96
C ARG A 669 -32.83 -17.47 9.22
N SER A 670 -31.96 -18.44 9.51
CA SER A 670 -32.16 -19.85 9.12
C SER A 670 -31.92 -20.76 10.32
N GLU A 671 -33.01 -21.35 10.83
CA GLU A 671 -32.98 -22.23 12.01
C GLU A 671 -32.36 -23.59 11.63
N GLU A 672 -32.72 -24.13 10.47
CA GLU A 672 -32.11 -25.32 9.83
C GLU A 672 -30.58 -25.17 9.65
N CYS A 673 -30.11 -23.99 9.22
CA CYS A 673 -28.66 -23.74 9.13
C CYS A 673 -28.01 -23.66 10.52
N CYS A 674 -28.68 -23.07 11.51
CA CYS A 674 -28.17 -23.09 12.89
C CYS A 674 -28.02 -24.52 13.41
N GLU A 675 -28.98 -25.41 13.17
CA GLU A 675 -28.91 -26.82 13.57
C GLU A 675 -27.72 -27.54 12.90
N MET A 676 -27.57 -27.42 11.57
CA MET A 676 -26.44 -28.02 10.85
C MET A 676 -25.08 -27.52 11.37
N VAL A 677 -24.94 -26.21 11.58
CA VAL A 677 -23.68 -25.61 12.08
C VAL A 677 -23.39 -26.03 13.53
N LEU A 678 -24.43 -26.25 14.35
CA LEU A 678 -24.28 -26.78 15.71
C LEU A 678 -23.91 -28.27 15.74
N GLN A 679 -24.37 -29.06 14.76
CA GLN A 679 -24.01 -30.49 14.62
C GLN A 679 -22.52 -30.69 14.28
N GLU A 680 -21.93 -29.79 13.50
CA GLU A 680 -20.47 -29.73 13.26
C GLU A 680 -19.65 -29.31 14.51
N GLY A 681 -20.30 -29.01 15.64
CA GLY A 681 -19.64 -28.86 16.93
C GLY A 681 -18.88 -27.54 17.16
N VAL A 682 -19.10 -26.50 16.34
CA VAL A 682 -18.30 -25.25 16.29
C VAL A 682 -18.16 -24.43 17.59
N ILE A 683 -18.87 -24.77 18.67
CA ILE A 683 -18.95 -23.96 19.89
C ILE A 683 -17.59 -23.72 20.58
N PRO A 684 -16.69 -24.72 20.76
CA PRO A 684 -15.37 -24.48 21.37
C PRO A 684 -14.50 -23.53 20.54
N ALA A 685 -14.50 -23.69 19.22
CA ALA A 685 -13.80 -22.81 18.27
C ALA A 685 -14.32 -21.37 18.36
N LEU A 686 -15.65 -21.17 18.35
CA LEU A 686 -16.26 -19.85 18.53
C LEU A 686 -15.94 -19.23 19.89
N VAL A 687 -15.93 -20.01 20.98
CA VAL A 687 -15.56 -19.51 22.31
C VAL A 687 -14.08 -19.10 22.33
N SER A 688 -13.17 -19.91 21.77
CA SER A 688 -11.75 -19.55 21.64
C SER A 688 -11.56 -18.28 20.81
N LEU A 689 -12.18 -18.20 19.62
CA LEU A 689 -12.13 -17.04 18.75
C LEU A 689 -12.73 -15.79 19.41
N SER A 690 -13.73 -15.93 20.29
CA SER A 690 -14.34 -14.81 21.03
C SER A 690 -13.42 -14.18 22.09
N VAL A 691 -12.33 -14.85 22.46
CA VAL A 691 -11.32 -14.39 23.44
C VAL A 691 -9.98 -14.08 22.77
N ASN A 692 -9.49 -15.00 21.94
CA ASN A 692 -8.13 -15.00 21.37
C ASN A 692 -8.06 -14.42 19.95
N GLY A 693 -9.21 -14.18 19.30
CA GLY A 693 -9.28 -13.74 17.91
C GLY A 693 -8.89 -12.29 17.66
N THR A 694 -8.87 -11.93 16.38
CA THR A 694 -8.81 -10.53 15.89
C THR A 694 -9.92 -9.67 16.49
N SER A 695 -9.84 -8.35 16.34
CA SER A 695 -10.92 -7.43 16.79
C SER A 695 -12.28 -7.78 16.16
N ARG A 696 -12.32 -7.97 14.84
CA ARG A 696 -13.50 -8.38 14.07
C ARG A 696 -13.89 -9.84 14.35
N GLY A 697 -12.94 -10.77 14.38
CA GLY A 697 -13.20 -12.19 14.67
C GLY A 697 -13.91 -12.41 16.00
N ARG A 698 -13.48 -11.69 17.06
CA ARG A 698 -14.15 -11.68 18.36
C ARG A 698 -15.59 -11.17 18.27
N GLU A 699 -15.83 -10.07 17.57
CA GLU A 699 -17.18 -9.52 17.34
C GLU A 699 -18.09 -10.50 16.60
N LYS A 700 -17.59 -11.14 15.53
CA LYS A 700 -18.33 -12.11 14.73
C LYS A 700 -18.67 -13.37 15.53
N ALA A 701 -17.71 -13.90 16.28
CA ALA A 701 -17.91 -15.07 17.14
C ALA A 701 -18.94 -14.79 18.25
N GLN A 702 -18.86 -13.64 18.92
CA GLN A 702 -19.84 -13.25 19.94
C GLN A 702 -21.25 -13.08 19.37
N LYS A 703 -21.39 -12.53 18.16
CA LYS A 703 -22.68 -12.42 17.46
C LYS A 703 -23.25 -13.79 17.09
N LEU A 704 -22.44 -14.70 16.55
CA LEU A 704 -22.90 -16.05 16.18
C LEU A 704 -23.28 -16.89 17.42
N LEU A 705 -22.49 -16.83 18.49
CA LEU A 705 -22.85 -17.41 19.79
C LEU A 705 -24.15 -16.81 20.38
N THR A 706 -24.49 -15.57 20.05
CA THR A 706 -25.76 -14.94 20.46
C THR A 706 -26.94 -15.48 19.65
N VAL A 707 -26.80 -15.64 18.33
CA VAL A 707 -27.83 -16.27 17.47
C VAL A 707 -28.18 -17.68 17.96
N PHE A 708 -27.19 -18.51 18.29
CA PHE A 708 -27.43 -19.85 18.84
C PHE A 708 -28.07 -19.87 20.23
N ARG A 709 -27.81 -18.85 21.07
CA ARG A 709 -28.48 -18.69 22.37
C ARG A 709 -29.94 -18.28 22.21
N GLU A 710 -30.23 -17.36 21.29
CA GLU A 710 -31.59 -16.95 20.97
C GLU A 710 -32.42 -18.10 20.39
N GLN A 711 -31.84 -18.90 19.48
CA GLN A 711 -32.55 -20.06 18.90
C GLN A 711 -33.02 -21.01 20.00
N ARG A 712 -32.09 -21.47 20.85
CA ARG A 712 -32.37 -22.36 21.98
C ARG A 712 -33.39 -21.79 22.98
N GLN A 713 -33.57 -20.47 23.04
CA GLN A 713 -34.61 -19.84 23.87
C GLN A 713 -36.00 -19.85 23.22
N ARG A 714 -36.10 -19.90 21.88
CA ARG A 714 -37.36 -20.12 21.15
C ARG A 714 -37.79 -21.57 21.28
N ASP A 715 -36.86 -22.51 21.07
CA ASP A 715 -37.09 -23.95 21.13
C ASP A 715 -37.55 -24.42 22.53
N HIS A 716 -37.20 -23.66 23.58
CA HIS A 716 -37.62 -23.87 24.97
C HIS A 716 -38.87 -23.09 25.38
N SER A 717 -39.59 -22.44 24.46
CA SER A 717 -40.91 -21.90 24.76
C SER A 717 -41.91 -23.06 24.94
N PRO A 718 -42.67 -23.13 26.06
CA PRO A 718 -43.50 -24.29 26.32
C PRO A 718 -44.71 -24.32 25.39
N VAL A 719 -44.86 -25.43 24.66
CA VAL A 719 -46.15 -25.84 24.08
C VAL A 719 -47.20 -25.82 25.19
N GLU A 720 -48.39 -25.26 24.92
CA GLU A 720 -49.52 -25.33 25.86
C GLU A 720 -49.96 -26.78 26.02
N THR A 721 -49.42 -27.46 27.03
CA THR A 721 -49.76 -28.83 27.37
C THR A 721 -51.20 -28.87 27.89
N ASN A 722 -52.12 -29.45 27.10
CA ASN A 722 -53.47 -29.75 27.57
C ASN A 722 -53.38 -30.53 28.89
N GLN A 723 -53.87 -29.93 29.98
CA GLN A 723 -53.83 -30.53 31.30
C GLN A 723 -54.79 -31.71 31.36
N CYS A 724 -54.23 -32.90 31.53
CA CYS A 724 -55.00 -34.09 31.89
C CYS A 724 -54.98 -34.19 33.43
N GLU A 725 -56.07 -33.77 34.07
CA GLU A 725 -56.21 -33.94 35.53
C GLU A 725 -56.47 -35.42 35.91
N PRO A 726 -56.05 -35.86 37.11
CA PRO A 726 -56.00 -37.27 37.46
C PRO A 726 -57.37 -37.85 37.85
N GLU A 727 -57.57 -39.14 37.56
CA GLU A 727 -58.73 -39.88 38.02
C GLU A 727 -58.75 -40.02 39.56
N SER A 728 -59.83 -39.59 40.20
CA SER A 728 -60.27 -40.20 41.45
C SER A 728 -61.80 -40.25 41.57
N SER A 729 -62.29 -41.48 41.66
CA SER A 729 -63.60 -41.95 42.15
C SER A 729 -64.74 -40.95 42.44
N ASP A 730 -65.84 -41.15 41.71
CA ASP A 730 -67.17 -41.55 42.21
C ASP A 730 -68.40 -40.62 42.09
N PHE A 731 -69.52 -41.28 41.73
CA PHE A 731 -70.95 -40.90 41.77
C PHE A 731 -71.53 -39.65 41.06
N SER A 732 -72.47 -39.98 40.16
CA SER A 732 -73.80 -39.35 39.91
C SER A 732 -73.97 -38.21 38.88
N MET A 733 -75.17 -38.21 38.29
CA MET A 733 -75.73 -37.43 37.17
C MET A 733 -77.01 -36.68 37.66
N PRO A 734 -77.69 -35.77 36.90
CA PRO A 734 -77.30 -35.08 35.67
C PRO A 734 -77.46 -33.50 35.73
N PRO A 735 -78.33 -32.77 34.98
CA PRO A 735 -78.00 -31.46 34.34
C PRO A 735 -78.84 -30.28 34.95
N PRO A 736 -79.09 -29.07 34.32
CA PRO A 736 -78.79 -28.59 32.96
C PRO A 736 -78.41 -27.08 32.77
N GLU A 737 -78.26 -26.69 31.49
CA GLU A 737 -78.57 -25.39 30.83
C GLU A 737 -78.43 -24.03 31.59
N THR A 738 -77.68 -23.07 31.03
CA THR A 738 -78.28 -22.01 30.16
C THR A 738 -77.28 -21.01 29.50
N LYS A 739 -77.81 -20.38 28.45
CA LYS A 739 -77.31 -19.47 27.40
C LYS A 739 -76.81 -18.05 27.83
N PRO A 740 -76.33 -17.20 26.88
CA PRO A 740 -75.42 -16.08 27.16
C PRO A 740 -75.94 -14.65 26.86
N LEU A 741 -75.16 -13.63 27.26
CA LEU A 741 -75.02 -12.32 26.59
C LEU A 741 -73.55 -11.83 26.76
N CYS A 742 -72.82 -11.24 25.81
CA CYS A 742 -73.08 -10.43 24.60
C CYS A 742 -73.23 -8.92 24.82
N LYS A 743 -72.45 -8.13 24.03
CA LYS A 743 -72.46 -6.67 23.72
C LYS A 743 -71.22 -5.88 24.22
N SER A 744 -70.70 -4.84 23.51
CA SER A 744 -70.84 -4.45 22.09
C SER A 744 -70.00 -3.20 21.70
N ILE A 745 -69.42 -3.17 20.47
CA ILE A 745 -69.37 -2.00 19.52
C ILE A 745 -68.45 -0.79 19.96
N SER A 746 -67.64 -0.10 19.13
CA SER A 746 -67.89 0.42 17.76
C SER A 746 -66.68 0.77 16.87
N ARG A 747 -66.66 0.20 15.65
CA ARG A 747 -66.46 0.82 14.29
C ARG A 747 -65.54 2.04 14.04
N ARG A 748 -64.59 1.88 13.10
CA ARG A 748 -64.58 2.33 11.67
C ARG A 748 -63.30 1.71 11.01
N LYS A 749 -63.29 0.96 9.89
CA LYS A 749 -63.58 1.24 8.44
C LYS A 749 -62.76 2.42 7.89
N VAL A 750 -62.06 2.33 6.75
CA VAL A 750 -62.50 1.85 5.40
C VAL A 750 -61.37 1.20 4.55
N VAL A 751 -61.72 0.11 3.81
CA VAL A 751 -61.34 -0.38 2.43
C VAL A 751 -60.09 0.22 1.72
N GLY A 752 -59.28 -0.47 0.90
CA GLY A 752 -59.25 -1.83 0.26
C GLY A 752 -58.21 -1.81 -0.89
N LYS A 753 -57.89 -2.84 -1.69
CA LYS A 753 -58.55 -4.09 -2.13
C LYS A 753 -57.53 -5.26 -2.20
N ALA A 754 -57.99 -6.47 -2.52
CA ALA A 754 -57.15 -7.64 -2.77
C ALA A 754 -57.34 -8.21 -4.20
N PHE A 755 -56.41 -9.05 -4.63
CA PHE A 755 -56.65 -10.12 -5.61
C PHE A 755 -56.11 -11.46 -5.06
N ARG A 756 -56.85 -12.54 -5.33
CA ARG A 756 -56.44 -13.93 -5.17
C ARG A 756 -56.79 -14.66 -6.46
N PHE A 757 -56.01 -15.67 -6.82
CA PHE A 757 -56.47 -16.76 -7.67
C PHE A 757 -56.23 -18.10 -6.98
N LEU A 758 -57.09 -19.08 -7.27
CA LEU A 758 -57.08 -20.41 -6.65
C LEU A 758 -56.48 -21.43 -7.62
N TRP A 759 -55.71 -22.39 -7.09
CA TRP A 759 -55.74 -23.84 -7.40
C TRP A 759 -54.49 -24.52 -6.81
N LYS A 760 -54.51 -25.81 -6.43
CA LYS A 760 -55.61 -26.69 -6.00
C LYS A 760 -54.99 -27.84 -5.21
N SER A 761 -55.67 -28.38 -4.19
CA SER A 761 -55.13 -29.49 -3.41
C SER A 761 -55.11 -30.82 -4.18
N LYS A 762 -54.06 -31.61 -3.95
CA LYS A 762 -54.11 -33.07 -4.10
C LYS A 762 -53.16 -33.73 -3.09
N SER A 763 -53.72 -34.08 -1.94
CA SER A 763 -53.10 -35.00 -0.98
C SER A 763 -53.20 -36.44 -1.49
N TYR A 764 -52.16 -37.23 -1.29
CA TYR A 764 -52.28 -38.69 -1.14
C TYR A 764 -51.58 -39.12 0.16
N SER A 765 -51.95 -40.29 0.67
CA SER A 765 -51.79 -40.67 2.07
C SER A 765 -51.00 -41.97 2.19
N VAL A 766 -50.07 -42.00 3.15
CA VAL A 766 -49.65 -43.15 3.99
C VAL A 766 -49.45 -44.51 3.28
N TYR A 767 -48.23 -45.04 3.35
CA TYR A 767 -48.01 -46.31 4.07
C TYR A 767 -46.60 -46.38 4.65
N GLN A 768 -46.44 -47.15 5.73
CA GLN A 768 -45.19 -47.36 6.44
C GLN A 768 -44.32 -48.41 5.73
N CYS A 769 -43.01 -48.17 5.67
CA CYS A 769 -41.99 -49.11 6.16
C CYS A 769 -40.67 -48.37 6.40
#